data_AF-A0A257EUH8-F1
#
_entry.id   AF-A0A257EUH8-F1
#
_cell.length_a   1.000
_cell.length_b   1.000
_cell.length_c   1.000
_cell.angle_alpha   90.00
_cell.angle_beta   90.00
_cell.angle_gamma   90.00
#
_symmetry.space_group_name_H-M   'P 1'
#
loop_
_entity.id
_entity.type
_entity.pdbx_description
1 polymer ?
#
loop_
_entity_poly.entity_id
_entity_poly.type
_entity_poly.pdbx_seq_one_letter_code
_entity_poly.pdbx_strand_id
1 'polypeptide(L)'
;MDPAALKKAQTEAARARLTLDKTRADTAAARAALLAERADLDRASASGDDAAIRRAKDAVERAGSRLSDLVTIERDLGRALGDRLDVFRNFDLDAPADLPLLLMPLRLETRFATVRGADMLRIRIHPDEIHLDRSTPGLSPDEEAAGRAYWSTLFAAPDDNGMTAAWAVLKSAVGRSRARHVALSLRPSNPESRGSGASPAFPAVSALDKGAAAPRLLPERFHVTAWQGGAQLRAAGAAVDPGLKVGLLGEDAESLIDQDGLRVPAGSEWLHDYGLALKMGMAIDLPLPARKPIERLYVYGVSQSRTPAQAAAGLEALLASHDGAGRLAFVPPGVPTNNTEGGPSDWDRWREPAPVPLQPPALPATANGPITASALGAAGALLSGLPNAELRDHEAAAAMNAALWPATWGYFLETLDAGQDALSPRVIEDMRRFHQNHLRAGGALPTLRVGPQPYGLLPFAGFGHATAPDRHHQAEAQVDGLTRKMLPNWLAGLSDVPRLTGDSDAATILRIFGHAPQSWGVRARKCLSSDFLSKIEATTKQAKPAADVEGLLNRLITESLGGFGLSYGAGTLDKDSRPVALPYADPARDGDFLAKLLDGGTPGALSSVFQALVSLGWAQVKATATPGPRFAQAVEVTQTFDAAQSQRIVTLAQTDRLAPVEEYRAILDMVPDD
;
A
#
# COMPACT_ATOMS: atom_id res chain seq x y z
N MET A 1 -26.20 -25.41 2.91
CA MET A 1 -27.31 -24.59 3.45
C MET A 1 -28.38 -24.51 2.36
N ASP A 2 -29.67 -24.68 2.70
CA ASP A 2 -30.81 -24.57 1.78
C ASP A 2 -30.88 -23.15 1.15
N PRO A 3 -31.03 -23.01 -0.18
CA PRO A 3 -31.19 -21.71 -0.85
C PRO A 3 -32.28 -20.80 -0.27
N ALA A 4 -33.38 -21.37 0.23
CA ALA A 4 -34.44 -20.60 0.88
C ALA A 4 -33.99 -20.05 2.25
N ALA A 5 -33.24 -20.84 3.02
CA ALA A 5 -32.64 -20.42 4.28
C ALA A 5 -31.58 -19.32 4.07
N LEU A 6 -30.79 -19.39 3.00
CA LEU A 6 -29.80 -18.37 2.65
C LEU A 6 -30.46 -17.03 2.28
N LYS A 7 -31.50 -17.05 1.44
CA LYS A 7 -32.23 -15.83 1.07
C LYS A 7 -32.91 -15.18 2.27
N LYS A 8 -33.41 -15.99 3.20
CA LYS A 8 -33.96 -15.53 4.48
C LYS A 8 -32.88 -14.85 5.34
N ALA A 9 -31.73 -15.50 5.54
CA ALA A 9 -30.62 -14.95 6.29
C ALA A 9 -30.07 -13.63 5.68
N GLN A 10 -29.97 -13.53 4.35
CA GLN A 10 -29.55 -12.31 3.66
C GLN A 10 -30.54 -11.16 3.87
N THR A 11 -31.84 -11.45 3.80
CA THR A 11 -32.89 -10.44 4.02
C THR A 11 -32.89 -9.95 5.47
N GLU A 12 -32.67 -10.85 6.43
CA GLU A 12 -32.59 -10.53 7.86
C GLU A 12 -31.33 -9.72 8.20
N ALA A 13 -30.19 -10.04 7.59
CA ALA A 13 -28.94 -9.26 7.74
C ALA A 13 -29.05 -7.86 7.13
N ALA A 14 -29.67 -7.74 5.95
CA ALA A 14 -29.91 -6.43 5.31
C ALA A 14 -30.82 -5.53 6.16
N ARG A 15 -31.87 -6.11 6.75
CA ARG A 15 -32.76 -5.39 7.68
C ARG A 15 -32.03 -4.97 8.96
N ALA A 16 -31.26 -5.88 9.56
CA ALA A 16 -30.49 -5.59 10.77
C ALA A 16 -29.46 -4.47 10.54
N ARG A 17 -28.82 -4.45 9.36
CA ARG A 17 -27.90 -3.39 8.96
C ARG A 17 -28.60 -2.04 8.82
N LEU A 18 -29.76 -2.00 8.15
CA LEU A 18 -30.56 -0.77 8.04
C LEU A 18 -30.97 -0.23 9.43
N THR A 19 -31.33 -1.12 10.36
CA THR A 19 -31.65 -0.74 11.74
C THR A 19 -30.44 -0.16 12.47
N LEU A 20 -29.27 -0.81 12.35
CA LEU A 20 -28.03 -0.31 12.95
C LEU A 20 -27.63 1.05 12.39
N ASP A 21 -27.73 1.25 11.07
CA ASP A 21 -27.39 2.51 10.42
C ASP A 21 -28.34 3.64 10.86
N LYS A 22 -29.63 3.34 11.06
CA LYS A 22 -30.60 4.28 11.64
C LYS A 22 -30.24 4.63 13.09
N THR A 23 -29.94 3.63 13.92
CA THR A 23 -29.54 3.87 15.32
C THR A 23 -28.25 4.68 15.40
N ARG A 24 -27.28 4.47 14.51
CA ARG A 24 -26.07 5.28 14.41
C ARG A 24 -26.36 6.75 14.11
N ALA A 25 -27.29 7.02 13.19
CA ALA A 25 -27.74 8.37 12.91
C ALA A 25 -28.41 9.01 14.15
N ASP A 26 -29.23 8.24 14.87
CA ASP A 26 -29.87 8.68 16.12
C ASP A 26 -28.83 8.93 17.23
N THR A 27 -27.80 8.08 17.37
CA THR A 27 -26.67 8.27 18.30
C THR A 27 -25.88 9.54 17.97
N ALA A 28 -25.61 9.79 16.69
CA ALA A 28 -24.91 11.00 16.23
C ALA A 28 -25.73 12.26 16.55
N ALA A 29 -27.04 12.24 16.29
CA ALA A 29 -27.94 13.33 16.66
C ALA A 29 -28.00 13.56 18.18
N ALA A 30 -28.02 12.49 18.98
CA ALA A 30 -28.00 12.59 20.44
C ALA A 30 -26.68 13.14 20.98
N ARG A 31 -25.53 12.82 20.36
CA ARG A 31 -24.24 13.45 20.69
C ARG A 31 -24.23 14.94 20.41
N ALA A 32 -24.75 15.36 19.25
CA ALA A 32 -24.86 16.77 18.89
C ALA A 32 -25.77 17.53 19.87
N ALA A 33 -26.89 16.93 20.28
CA ALA A 33 -27.78 17.50 21.28
C ALA A 33 -27.10 17.65 22.65
N LEU A 34 -26.34 16.65 23.11
CA LEU A 34 -25.61 16.75 24.38
C LEU A 34 -24.54 17.86 24.37
N LEU A 35 -23.88 18.09 23.23
CA LEU A 35 -22.93 19.18 23.07
C LEU A 35 -23.62 20.54 23.14
N ALA A 36 -24.79 20.69 22.50
CA ALA A 36 -25.59 21.91 22.59
C ALA A 36 -26.05 22.21 24.03
N GLU A 37 -26.56 21.20 24.75
CA GLU A 37 -27.00 21.36 26.14
C GLU A 37 -25.84 21.71 27.10
N ARG A 38 -24.61 21.23 26.82
CA ARG A 38 -23.41 21.62 27.57
C ARG A 38 -23.02 23.06 27.31
N ALA A 39 -23.05 23.51 26.05
CA ALA A 39 -22.84 24.92 25.73
C ALA A 39 -23.89 25.83 26.40
N ASP A 40 -25.13 25.38 26.53
CA ASP A 40 -26.20 26.10 27.24
C ASP A 40 -25.94 26.17 28.76
N LEU A 41 -25.42 25.09 29.35
CA LEU A 41 -25.00 25.08 30.75
C LEU A 41 -23.82 26.03 31.01
N ASP A 42 -22.85 26.10 30.10
CA ASP A 42 -21.71 27.01 30.23
C ASP A 42 -22.16 28.48 30.13
N ARG A 43 -23.08 28.79 29.21
CA ARG A 43 -23.70 30.12 29.09
C ARG A 43 -24.51 30.50 30.34
N ALA A 44 -25.30 29.57 30.89
CA ALA A 44 -26.07 29.80 32.12
C ALA A 44 -25.16 29.98 33.35
N SER A 45 -24.02 29.29 33.38
CA SER A 45 -23.02 29.42 34.45
C SER A 45 -22.31 30.78 34.39
N ALA A 46 -22.06 31.31 33.20
CA ALA A 46 -21.50 32.64 33.01
C ALA A 46 -22.45 33.79 33.40
N SER A 47 -23.77 33.58 33.33
CA SER A 47 -24.77 34.61 33.69
C SER A 47 -25.13 34.65 35.18
N GLY A 48 -24.72 33.65 35.98
CA GLY A 48 -24.95 33.61 37.43
C GLY A 48 -26.41 33.40 37.88
N ASP A 49 -27.29 32.91 37.00
CA ASP A 49 -28.70 32.62 37.33
C ASP A 49 -28.84 31.16 37.81
N ASP A 50 -28.95 30.98 39.12
CA ASP A 50 -29.11 29.68 39.78
C ASP A 50 -30.30 28.85 39.26
N ALA A 51 -31.38 29.49 38.81
CA ALA A 51 -32.54 28.80 38.28
C ALA A 51 -32.32 28.34 36.83
N ALA A 52 -31.52 29.06 36.04
CA ALA A 52 -31.12 28.66 34.69
C ALA A 52 -30.08 27.52 34.73
N ILE A 53 -29.11 27.60 35.65
CA ILE A 53 -28.08 26.58 35.86
C ILE A 53 -28.71 25.23 36.23
N ARG A 54 -29.68 25.20 37.15
CA ARG A 54 -30.40 23.96 37.51
C ARG A 54 -31.10 23.33 36.31
N ARG A 55 -31.82 24.14 35.51
CA ARG A 55 -32.54 23.65 34.32
C ARG A 55 -31.60 23.07 33.25
N ALA A 56 -30.47 23.73 33.02
CA ALA A 56 -29.46 23.28 32.06
C ALA A 56 -28.74 22.00 32.54
N LYS A 57 -28.44 21.87 33.85
CA LYS A 57 -27.90 20.63 34.41
C LYS A 57 -28.82 19.44 34.20
N ASP A 58 -30.12 19.60 34.49
CA ASP A 58 -31.10 18.54 34.29
C ASP A 58 -31.24 18.15 32.80
N ALA A 59 -31.05 19.11 31.88
CA ALA A 59 -31.11 18.86 30.43
C ALA A 59 -29.88 18.08 29.93
N VAL A 60 -28.68 18.43 30.40
CA VAL A 60 -27.44 17.68 30.14
C VAL A 60 -27.54 16.25 30.66
N GLU A 61 -28.10 16.04 31.85
CA GLU A 61 -28.28 14.70 32.43
C GLU A 61 -29.26 13.83 31.63
N ARG A 62 -30.37 14.41 31.16
CA ARG A 62 -31.33 13.73 30.27
C ARG A 62 -30.71 13.39 28.92
N ALA A 63 -29.97 14.33 28.31
CA ALA A 63 -29.30 14.12 27.03
C ALA A 63 -28.19 13.06 27.15
N GLY A 64 -27.44 13.06 28.25
CA GLY A 64 -26.41 12.06 28.56
C GLY A 64 -26.99 10.66 28.76
N SER A 65 -28.10 10.54 29.49
CA SER A 65 -28.81 9.27 29.67
C SER A 65 -29.30 8.69 28.33
N ARG A 66 -29.95 9.53 27.51
CA ARG A 66 -30.41 9.12 26.16
C ARG A 66 -29.27 8.66 25.26
N LEU A 67 -28.12 9.34 25.32
CA LEU A 67 -26.93 8.93 24.57
C LEU A 67 -26.39 7.58 25.06
N SER A 68 -26.33 7.37 26.38
CA SER A 68 -25.91 6.10 26.97
C SER A 68 -26.79 4.93 26.54
N ASP A 69 -28.10 5.13 26.50
CA ASP A 69 -29.07 4.13 26.04
C ASP A 69 -28.86 3.80 24.55
N LEU A 70 -28.73 4.82 23.70
CA LEU A 70 -28.50 4.63 22.27
C LEU A 70 -27.17 3.95 21.95
N VAL A 71 -26.10 4.29 22.67
CA VAL A 71 -24.79 3.62 22.55
C VAL A 71 -24.88 2.15 22.96
N THR A 72 -25.65 1.84 23.99
CA THR A 72 -25.89 0.46 24.44
C THR A 72 -26.66 -0.32 23.37
N ILE A 73 -27.73 0.26 22.83
CA ILE A 73 -28.53 -0.32 21.75
C ILE A 73 -27.68 -0.52 20.49
N GLU A 74 -26.86 0.46 20.11
CA GLU A 74 -25.97 0.37 18.96
C GLU A 74 -24.97 -0.78 19.12
N ARG A 75 -24.36 -0.91 20.31
CA ARG A 75 -23.43 -2.00 20.62
C ARG A 75 -24.11 -3.37 20.55
N ASP A 76 -25.30 -3.50 21.10
CA ASP A 76 -26.03 -4.76 21.13
C ASP A 76 -26.55 -5.15 19.74
N LEU A 77 -27.01 -4.19 18.93
CA LEU A 77 -27.33 -4.39 17.52
C LEU A 77 -26.09 -4.74 16.69
N GLY A 78 -24.95 -4.13 16.97
CA GLY A 78 -23.66 -4.45 16.36
C GLY A 78 -23.23 -5.89 16.65
N ARG A 79 -23.36 -6.33 17.91
CA ARG A 79 -23.11 -7.72 18.31
C ARG A 79 -24.07 -8.68 17.63
N ALA A 80 -25.37 -8.40 17.65
CA ALA A 80 -26.38 -9.23 17.00
C ALA A 80 -26.23 -9.30 15.47
N LEU A 81 -25.74 -8.22 14.83
CA LEU A 81 -25.35 -8.25 13.42
C LEU A 81 -24.09 -9.09 13.23
N GLY A 82 -23.09 -8.98 14.11
CA GLY A 82 -21.91 -9.84 14.16
C GLY A 82 -22.28 -11.32 14.22
N ASP A 83 -23.11 -11.73 15.18
CA ASP A 83 -23.56 -13.12 15.35
C ASP A 83 -24.34 -13.63 14.13
N ARG A 84 -25.11 -12.76 13.46
CA ARG A 84 -25.83 -13.08 12.21
C ARG A 84 -24.92 -13.12 11.00
N LEU A 85 -23.87 -12.30 10.98
CA LEU A 85 -22.82 -12.32 9.97
C LEU A 85 -21.92 -13.54 10.17
N ASP A 86 -21.78 -14.04 11.40
CA ASP A 86 -21.04 -15.26 11.71
C ASP A 86 -21.69 -16.51 11.08
N VAL A 87 -23.01 -16.51 10.85
CA VAL A 87 -23.70 -17.53 10.03
C VAL A 87 -23.19 -17.55 8.58
N PHE A 88 -22.71 -16.41 8.04
CA PHE A 88 -22.02 -16.32 6.76
C PHE A 88 -20.51 -16.59 6.85
N ARG A 89 -19.93 -16.47 8.06
CA ARG A 89 -18.54 -16.84 8.42
C ARG A 89 -18.40 -18.28 8.89
N ASN A 90 -19.43 -19.13 8.80
CA ASN A 90 -19.29 -20.59 8.86
C ASN A 90 -18.52 -21.09 7.61
N PHE A 91 -17.27 -20.70 7.59
CA PHE A 91 -16.19 -21.01 6.69
C PHE A 91 -14.97 -21.07 7.61
N ASP A 92 -14.33 -22.23 7.67
CA ASP A 92 -13.16 -22.51 8.52
C ASP A 92 -11.90 -21.73 8.08
N LEU A 93 -11.98 -20.40 8.00
CA LEU A 93 -10.81 -19.53 8.09
C LEU A 93 -10.79 -18.93 9.49
N ASP A 94 -10.46 -19.79 10.46
CA ASP A 94 -10.07 -19.39 11.81
C ASP A 94 -8.65 -18.80 11.79
N ALA A 95 -8.47 -17.75 10.99
CA ALA A 95 -7.25 -16.95 11.04
C ALA A 95 -7.39 -15.94 12.20
N PRO A 96 -6.41 -15.85 13.11
CA PRO A 96 -6.45 -14.89 14.22
C PRO A 96 -6.59 -13.45 13.69
N ALA A 97 -7.57 -12.70 14.18
CA ALA A 97 -7.84 -11.33 13.71
C ALA A 97 -6.83 -10.29 14.23
N ASP A 98 -5.98 -10.68 15.18
CA ASP A 98 -4.95 -9.88 15.84
C ASP A 98 -3.58 -9.95 15.12
N LEU A 99 -3.45 -10.81 14.11
CA LEU A 99 -2.20 -10.99 13.36
C LEU A 99 -2.37 -10.61 11.88
N PRO A 100 -1.40 -9.89 11.29
CA PRO A 100 -1.43 -9.63 9.85
C PRO A 100 -1.22 -10.95 9.08
N LEU A 101 -2.04 -11.16 8.05
CA LEU A 101 -1.90 -12.29 7.13
C LEU A 101 -1.06 -11.89 5.91
N LEU A 102 0.03 -12.60 5.67
CA LEU A 102 0.78 -12.49 4.43
C LEU A 102 0.16 -13.41 3.38
N LEU A 103 -0.55 -12.84 2.41
CA LEU A 103 -1.06 -13.56 1.25
C LEU A 103 -0.03 -13.48 0.11
N MET A 104 0.46 -14.63 -0.31
CA MET A 104 1.39 -14.74 -1.43
C MET A 104 0.66 -15.14 -2.72
N PRO A 105 1.13 -14.66 -3.88
CA PRO A 105 0.47 -14.91 -5.17
C PRO A 105 0.54 -16.37 -5.61
N LEU A 106 -0.49 -16.76 -6.36
CA LEU A 106 -0.64 -18.08 -6.97
C LEU A 106 -1.01 -17.89 -8.44
N ARG A 107 -0.57 -18.81 -9.29
CA ARG A 107 -1.03 -18.88 -10.67
C ARG A 107 -2.19 -19.87 -10.78
N LEU A 108 -3.23 -19.48 -11.51
CA LEU A 108 -4.42 -20.30 -11.71
C LEU A 108 -4.56 -20.69 -13.17
N GLU A 109 -4.94 -21.94 -13.41
CA GLU A 109 -5.41 -22.42 -14.71
C GLU A 109 -6.83 -22.94 -14.55
N THR A 110 -7.75 -22.48 -15.40
CA THR A 110 -9.16 -22.84 -15.29
C THR A 110 -9.70 -23.41 -16.58
N ARG A 111 -10.60 -24.40 -16.47
CA ARG A 111 -11.24 -25.03 -17.62
C ARG A 111 -12.65 -25.49 -17.29
N PHE A 112 -13.62 -25.13 -18.12
CA PHE A 112 -14.96 -25.71 -18.05
C PHE A 112 -14.93 -27.18 -18.50
N ALA A 113 -15.57 -28.04 -17.72
CA ALA A 113 -15.67 -29.48 -18.01
C ALA A 113 -17.06 -30.00 -17.62
N THR A 114 -17.48 -31.09 -18.24
CA THR A 114 -18.65 -31.86 -17.79
C THR A 114 -18.15 -33.21 -17.30
N VAL A 115 -18.36 -33.49 -16.02
CA VAL A 115 -17.91 -34.73 -15.38
C VAL A 115 -19.14 -35.47 -14.87
N ARG A 116 -19.37 -36.69 -15.39
CA ARG A 116 -20.53 -37.53 -15.03
C ARG A 116 -21.88 -36.79 -15.15
N GLY A 117 -22.01 -35.95 -16.18
CA GLY A 117 -23.24 -35.19 -16.46
C GLY A 117 -23.41 -33.89 -15.66
N ALA A 118 -22.51 -33.58 -14.73
CA ALA A 118 -22.49 -32.30 -14.02
C ALA A 118 -21.49 -31.33 -14.67
N ASP A 119 -21.90 -30.08 -14.88
CA ASP A 119 -21.00 -29.02 -15.31
C ASP A 119 -20.14 -28.55 -14.13
N MET A 120 -18.85 -28.39 -14.38
CA MET A 120 -17.85 -28.03 -13.38
C MET A 120 -16.84 -27.04 -13.96
N LEU A 121 -16.30 -26.19 -13.09
CA LEU A 121 -15.09 -25.44 -13.35
C LEU A 121 -13.93 -26.19 -12.69
N ARG A 122 -13.03 -26.72 -13.52
CA ARG A 122 -11.75 -27.28 -13.07
C ARG A 122 -10.80 -26.13 -12.81
N ILE A 123 -10.23 -26.10 -11.62
CA ILE A 123 -9.31 -25.06 -11.18
C ILE A 123 -8.03 -25.74 -10.74
N ARG A 124 -6.93 -25.48 -11.45
CA ARG A 124 -5.59 -25.92 -11.07
C ARG A 124 -4.81 -24.74 -10.49
N ILE A 125 -4.09 -25.02 -9.42
CA ILE A 125 -3.36 -24.05 -8.62
C ILE A 125 -1.87 -24.35 -8.79
N HIS A 126 -1.09 -23.34 -9.17
CA HIS A 126 0.36 -23.40 -9.25
C HIS A 126 0.98 -22.41 -8.27
N PRO A 127 1.94 -22.84 -7.44
CA PRO A 127 2.73 -21.91 -6.63
C PRO A 127 3.50 -20.95 -7.54
N ASP A 128 3.44 -19.65 -7.24
CA ASP A 128 4.24 -18.65 -7.95
C ASP A 128 5.71 -18.68 -7.49
N GLU A 129 6.58 -17.95 -8.19
CA GLU A 129 8.04 -18.00 -8.03
C GLU A 129 8.51 -17.73 -6.59
N ILE A 130 7.78 -16.90 -5.83
CA ILE A 130 8.10 -16.60 -4.43
C ILE A 130 8.05 -17.85 -3.54
N HIS A 131 7.14 -18.79 -3.81
CA HIS A 131 6.99 -20.02 -3.05
C HIS A 131 8.09 -21.05 -3.34
N LEU A 132 8.79 -20.93 -4.46
CA LEU A 132 9.66 -22.00 -4.96
C LEU A 132 11.05 -21.93 -4.33
N ASP A 133 11.31 -22.84 -3.38
CA ASP A 133 12.65 -23.06 -2.87
C ASP A 133 13.41 -23.97 -3.84
N ARG A 134 14.34 -23.37 -4.59
CA ARG A 134 15.22 -24.04 -5.55
C ARG A 134 16.65 -24.17 -5.02
N SER A 135 16.87 -23.87 -3.75
CA SER A 135 18.20 -23.99 -3.17
C SER A 135 18.59 -25.47 -3.04
N THR A 136 19.88 -25.75 -3.23
CA THR A 136 20.51 -27.00 -2.82
C THR A 136 21.17 -26.76 -1.46
N PRO A 137 20.49 -27.06 -0.34
CA PRO A 137 21.03 -26.75 0.97
C PRO A 137 22.31 -27.55 1.26
N GLY A 138 23.11 -27.04 2.19
CA GLY A 138 24.43 -27.61 2.48
C GLY A 138 25.50 -27.27 1.45
N LEU A 139 26.70 -27.81 1.65
CA LEU A 139 27.90 -27.59 0.83
C LEU A 139 28.57 -28.92 0.48
N SER A 140 29.14 -29.01 -0.72
CA SER A 140 30.09 -30.08 -1.05
C SER A 140 31.46 -29.79 -0.42
N PRO A 141 32.35 -30.80 -0.26
CA PRO A 141 33.70 -30.57 0.25
C PRO A 141 34.49 -29.52 -0.56
N ASP A 142 34.32 -29.50 -1.88
CA ASP A 142 34.99 -28.56 -2.77
C ASP A 142 34.43 -27.14 -2.61
N GLU A 143 33.10 -27.02 -2.49
CA GLU A 143 32.45 -25.73 -2.18
C GLU A 143 32.88 -25.19 -0.83
N GLU A 144 32.98 -26.07 0.17
CA GLU A 144 33.41 -25.70 1.51
C GLU A 144 34.86 -25.21 1.51
N ALA A 145 35.76 -25.92 0.84
CA ALA A 145 37.15 -25.51 0.69
C ALA A 145 37.28 -24.15 -0.02
N ALA A 146 36.54 -23.96 -1.13
CA ALA A 146 36.53 -22.70 -1.87
C ALA A 146 35.98 -21.53 -1.03
N GLY A 147 34.89 -21.75 -0.29
CA GLY A 147 34.30 -20.74 0.59
C GLY A 147 35.21 -20.36 1.76
N ARG A 148 35.87 -21.34 2.39
CA ARG A 148 36.86 -21.09 3.47
C ARG A 148 38.06 -20.30 2.94
N ALA A 149 38.54 -20.62 1.73
CA ALA A 149 39.62 -19.88 1.09
C ALA A 149 39.24 -18.43 0.79
N TYR A 150 38.05 -18.20 0.23
CA TYR A 150 37.49 -16.87 -0.03
C TYR A 150 37.47 -16.02 1.23
N TRP A 151 36.87 -16.54 2.31
CA TRP A 151 36.79 -15.80 3.57
C TRP A 151 38.14 -15.62 4.23
N SER A 152 39.05 -16.59 4.15
CA SER A 152 40.41 -16.44 4.70
C SER A 152 41.18 -15.31 4.01
N THR A 153 41.01 -15.15 2.70
CA THR A 153 41.59 -14.02 1.95
C THR A 153 41.00 -12.69 2.40
N LEU A 154 39.68 -12.61 2.55
CA LEU A 154 39.02 -11.38 3.01
C LEU A 154 39.33 -11.03 4.47
N PHE A 155 39.46 -12.03 5.33
CA PHE A 155 39.68 -11.85 6.77
C PHE A 155 41.12 -11.39 7.08
N ALA A 156 42.07 -11.75 6.21
CA ALA A 156 43.44 -11.26 6.27
C ALA A 156 43.57 -9.79 5.85
N ALA A 157 42.67 -9.30 5.00
CA ALA A 157 42.62 -7.89 4.63
C ALA A 157 41.93 -7.05 5.74
N PRO A 158 42.39 -5.81 6.00
CA PRO A 158 41.81 -4.94 7.03
C PRO A 158 40.40 -4.45 6.66
N ASP A 159 40.07 -4.41 5.38
CA ASP A 159 38.79 -3.97 4.83
C ASP A 159 38.40 -4.82 3.60
N ASP A 160 37.24 -4.51 3.00
CA ASP A 160 36.72 -5.21 1.82
C ASP A 160 37.43 -4.82 0.51
N ASN A 161 38.58 -4.14 0.56
CA ASN A 161 39.38 -3.89 -0.63
C ASN A 161 39.88 -5.21 -1.23
N GLY A 162 39.71 -5.38 -2.54
CA GLY A 162 40.04 -6.63 -3.25
C GLY A 162 38.95 -7.70 -3.18
N MET A 163 37.81 -7.43 -2.55
CA MET A 163 36.67 -8.35 -2.50
C MET A 163 36.20 -8.79 -3.88
N THR A 164 36.19 -7.88 -4.86
CA THR A 164 35.82 -8.20 -6.24
C THR A 164 36.72 -9.30 -6.85
N ALA A 165 38.02 -9.26 -6.57
CA ALA A 165 38.97 -10.26 -7.07
C ALA A 165 38.78 -11.62 -6.38
N ALA A 166 38.68 -11.63 -5.05
CA ALA A 166 38.38 -12.85 -4.29
C ALA A 166 37.04 -13.46 -4.69
N TRP A 167 36.03 -12.61 -4.94
CA TRP A 167 34.71 -13.02 -5.42
C TRP A 167 34.76 -13.67 -6.79
N ALA A 168 35.56 -13.13 -7.72
CA ALA A 168 35.76 -13.73 -9.04
C ALA A 168 36.37 -15.13 -8.95
N VAL A 169 37.32 -15.35 -8.03
CA VAL A 169 37.91 -16.68 -7.77
C VAL A 169 36.84 -17.65 -7.24
N LEU A 170 36.06 -17.25 -6.23
CA LEU A 170 34.99 -18.09 -5.68
C LEU A 170 33.97 -18.46 -6.76
N LYS A 171 33.49 -17.49 -7.54
CA LYS A 171 32.55 -17.72 -8.64
C LYS A 171 33.08 -18.69 -9.68
N SER A 172 34.38 -18.65 -9.97
CA SER A 172 35.02 -19.55 -10.93
C SER A 172 35.11 -20.98 -10.40
N ALA A 173 35.24 -21.15 -9.08
CA ALA A 173 35.34 -22.46 -8.44
C ALA A 173 33.98 -23.15 -8.26
N VAL A 174 32.96 -22.43 -7.77
CA VAL A 174 31.65 -23.03 -7.39
C VAL A 174 30.52 -22.70 -8.37
N GLY A 175 30.75 -21.79 -9.31
CA GLY A 175 29.73 -21.30 -10.23
C GLY A 175 28.91 -20.13 -9.67
N ARG A 176 28.29 -19.37 -10.59
CA ARG A 176 27.57 -18.12 -10.28
C ARG A 176 26.40 -18.34 -9.32
N SER A 177 25.55 -19.33 -9.57
CA SER A 177 24.34 -19.60 -8.78
C SER A 177 24.63 -20.06 -7.34
N ARG A 178 25.82 -20.61 -7.08
CA ARG A 178 26.21 -21.16 -5.77
C ARG A 178 27.12 -20.25 -4.97
N ALA A 179 27.90 -19.37 -5.61
CA ALA A 179 28.89 -18.52 -4.93
C ALA A 179 28.31 -17.73 -3.75
N ARG A 180 27.10 -17.18 -3.90
CA ARG A 180 26.45 -16.41 -2.85
C ARG A 180 25.97 -17.28 -1.70
N HIS A 181 25.35 -18.43 -1.97
CA HIS A 181 25.02 -19.43 -0.95
C HIS A 181 26.24 -19.90 -0.17
N VAL A 182 27.34 -20.24 -0.86
CA VAL A 182 28.60 -20.68 -0.24
C VAL A 182 29.16 -19.59 0.68
N ALA A 183 29.23 -18.35 0.20
CA ALA A 183 29.73 -17.23 0.99
C ALA A 183 28.84 -16.91 2.20
N LEU A 184 27.51 -16.94 2.05
CA LEU A 184 26.58 -16.75 3.17
C LEU A 184 26.70 -17.87 4.21
N SER A 185 26.78 -19.13 3.75
CA SER A 185 26.85 -20.32 4.63
C SER A 185 28.13 -20.38 5.45
N LEU A 186 29.24 -19.85 4.93
CA LEU A 186 30.55 -19.84 5.58
C LEU A 186 30.97 -18.46 6.10
N ARG A 187 30.04 -17.51 6.22
CA ARG A 187 30.34 -16.19 6.78
C ARG A 187 30.94 -16.35 8.19
N PRO A 188 32.16 -15.83 8.46
CA PRO A 188 32.79 -15.98 9.77
C PRO A 188 31.96 -15.38 10.89
N SER A 189 31.91 -16.05 12.05
CA SER A 189 31.13 -15.62 13.21
C SER A 189 31.87 -14.63 14.12
N ASN A 190 33.15 -14.36 13.86
CA ASN A 190 34.03 -13.47 14.63
C ASN A 190 34.48 -12.24 13.81
N PRO A 191 33.57 -11.46 13.22
CA PRO A 191 33.94 -10.38 12.30
C PRO A 191 34.79 -9.27 12.96
N GLU A 192 34.68 -9.07 14.26
CA GLU A 192 35.48 -8.13 15.06
C GLU A 192 36.97 -8.50 15.14
N SER A 193 37.31 -9.77 14.89
CA SER A 193 38.67 -10.28 14.91
C SER A 193 39.38 -10.11 13.56
N ARG A 194 38.74 -9.50 12.55
CA ARG A 194 39.33 -9.24 11.22
C ARG A 194 40.60 -8.38 11.32
N GLY A 195 41.64 -8.71 10.55
CA GLY A 195 42.88 -7.94 10.49
C GLY A 195 43.74 -7.99 11.77
N SER A 196 43.30 -8.68 12.83
CA SER A 196 44.04 -8.86 14.09
C SER A 196 45.11 -9.98 14.03
N GLY A 197 45.19 -10.70 12.91
CA GLY A 197 46.00 -11.91 12.76
C GLY A 197 45.33 -13.19 13.26
N ALA A 198 44.13 -13.10 13.85
CA ALA A 198 43.31 -14.25 14.18
C ALA A 198 42.75 -14.95 12.92
N SER A 199 42.52 -16.25 13.02
CA SER A 199 41.86 -17.02 11.96
C SER A 199 40.34 -16.81 11.97
N PRO A 200 39.66 -16.83 10.80
CA PRO A 200 38.21 -16.79 10.74
C PRO A 200 37.58 -18.02 11.41
N ALA A 201 36.61 -17.79 12.29
CA ALA A 201 35.81 -18.83 12.92
C ALA A 201 34.61 -19.15 12.00
N PHE A 202 34.63 -20.33 11.41
CA PHE A 202 33.59 -20.75 10.47
C PHE A 202 32.45 -21.50 11.16
N PRO A 203 31.19 -21.26 10.76
CA PRO A 203 30.06 -22.03 11.24
C PRO A 203 30.11 -23.49 10.75
N ALA A 204 29.41 -24.38 11.45
CA ALA A 204 29.20 -25.74 10.97
C ALA A 204 28.24 -25.75 9.78
N VAL A 205 28.60 -26.46 8.72
CA VAL A 205 27.79 -26.60 7.50
C VAL A 205 27.30 -28.03 7.35
N SER A 206 26.11 -28.20 6.79
CA SER A 206 25.57 -29.52 6.45
C SER A 206 26.11 -29.99 5.10
N ALA A 207 26.17 -31.30 4.91
CA ALA A 207 26.50 -31.89 3.61
C ALA A 207 25.47 -31.47 2.54
N LEU A 208 25.94 -31.34 1.30
CA LEU A 208 25.09 -30.99 0.16
C LEU A 208 23.90 -31.95 0.03
N ASP A 209 22.69 -31.39 0.03
CA ASP A 209 21.46 -32.08 -0.29
C ASP A 209 20.96 -31.61 -1.66
N LYS A 210 20.83 -32.57 -2.59
CA LYS A 210 20.39 -32.34 -3.98
C LYS A 210 18.88 -32.56 -4.16
N GLY A 211 18.09 -32.29 -3.12
CA GLY A 211 16.63 -32.34 -3.18
C GLY A 211 16.05 -31.53 -4.36
N ALA A 212 14.94 -32.02 -4.90
CA ALA A 212 14.19 -31.31 -5.93
C ALA A 212 13.58 -30.02 -5.37
N ALA A 213 13.41 -29.02 -6.24
CA ALA A 213 12.74 -27.79 -5.87
C ALA A 213 11.34 -28.06 -5.30
N ALA A 214 11.02 -27.40 -4.19
CA ALA A 214 9.78 -27.61 -3.44
C ALA A 214 9.07 -26.28 -3.18
N PRO A 215 7.73 -26.24 -3.22
CA PRO A 215 6.99 -25.08 -2.79
C PRO A 215 7.00 -25.01 -1.26
N ARG A 216 7.29 -23.84 -0.72
CA ARG A 216 7.28 -23.54 0.72
C ARG A 216 6.10 -22.63 1.07
N LEU A 217 5.73 -22.65 2.35
CA LEU A 217 4.69 -21.77 2.91
C LEU A 217 3.33 -21.85 2.22
N LEU A 218 2.98 -23.02 1.68
CA LEU A 218 1.62 -23.29 1.22
C LEU A 218 0.67 -23.48 2.43
N PRO A 219 -0.62 -23.13 2.29
CA PRO A 219 -1.64 -23.43 3.30
C PRO A 219 -1.91 -24.93 3.37
N GLU A 220 -2.55 -25.40 4.44
CA GLU A 220 -2.93 -26.82 4.56
C GLU A 220 -4.07 -27.17 3.58
N ARG A 221 -4.85 -26.18 3.16
CA ARG A 221 -5.96 -26.33 2.20
C ARG A 221 -6.20 -25.05 1.41
N PHE A 222 -6.58 -25.21 0.14
CA PHE A 222 -7.09 -24.11 -0.68
C PHE A 222 -8.61 -24.11 -0.72
N HIS A 223 -9.16 -22.92 -0.87
CA HIS A 223 -10.59 -22.69 -1.02
C HIS A 223 -10.88 -21.81 -2.23
N VAL A 224 -12.07 -22.02 -2.79
CA VAL A 224 -12.55 -21.30 -3.96
C VAL A 224 -13.87 -20.63 -3.62
N THR A 225 -13.98 -19.35 -4.00
CA THR A 225 -15.24 -18.63 -4.06
C THR A 225 -15.42 -18.02 -5.44
N ALA A 226 -16.54 -18.31 -6.10
CA ALA A 226 -16.88 -17.74 -7.40
C ALA A 226 -18.27 -17.07 -7.39
N TRP A 227 -18.49 -16.13 -8.30
CA TRP A 227 -19.81 -15.51 -8.53
C TRP A 227 -20.30 -15.81 -9.93
N GLN A 228 -21.54 -16.27 -10.05
CA GLN A 228 -22.20 -16.57 -11.31
C GLN A 228 -23.66 -16.12 -11.26
N GLY A 229 -24.02 -15.09 -12.01
CA GLY A 229 -25.40 -14.56 -12.05
C GLY A 229 -25.87 -14.04 -10.69
N GLY A 230 -24.98 -13.40 -9.94
CA GLY A 230 -25.23 -12.94 -8.57
C GLY A 230 -25.24 -14.03 -7.48
N ALA A 231 -25.23 -15.31 -7.85
CA ALA A 231 -25.10 -16.41 -6.90
C ALA A 231 -23.63 -16.65 -6.54
N GLN A 232 -23.35 -16.91 -5.26
CA GLN A 232 -22.03 -17.24 -4.77
C GLN A 232 -21.86 -18.77 -4.72
N LEU A 233 -20.84 -19.28 -5.43
CA LEU A 233 -20.45 -20.68 -5.46
C LEU A 233 -19.19 -20.86 -4.61
N ARG A 234 -19.10 -21.96 -3.86
CA ARG A 234 -17.96 -22.24 -2.97
C ARG A 234 -17.53 -23.69 -3.08
N ALA A 235 -16.23 -23.94 -3.01
CA ALA A 235 -15.63 -25.27 -2.93
C ALA A 235 -14.35 -25.23 -2.08
N ALA A 236 -13.99 -26.37 -1.49
CA ALA A 236 -12.74 -26.55 -0.77
C ALA A 236 -11.95 -27.69 -1.42
N GLY A 237 -10.63 -27.51 -1.55
CA GLY A 237 -9.73 -28.54 -2.06
C GLY A 237 -9.42 -29.62 -1.04
N ALA A 238 -8.68 -30.65 -1.46
CA ALA A 238 -8.05 -31.61 -0.55
C ALA A 238 -6.93 -30.95 0.29
N ALA A 239 -6.43 -31.68 1.28
CA ALA A 239 -5.24 -31.25 2.02
C ALA A 239 -4.04 -31.17 1.07
N VAL A 240 -3.25 -30.10 1.18
CA VAL A 240 -2.04 -29.90 0.38
C VAL A 240 -0.96 -30.85 0.87
N ASP A 241 -0.38 -31.62 -0.06
CA ASP A 241 0.71 -32.54 0.26
C ASP A 241 1.99 -31.76 0.62
N PRO A 242 2.60 -31.98 1.81
CA PRO A 242 3.83 -31.28 2.19
C PRO A 242 5.07 -31.72 1.38
N GLY A 243 5.01 -32.87 0.70
CA GLY A 243 6.08 -33.45 -0.12
C GLY A 243 6.05 -33.04 -1.60
N LEU A 244 5.31 -31.99 -1.95
CA LEU A 244 5.21 -31.50 -3.33
C LEU A 244 6.58 -31.16 -3.92
N LYS A 245 6.81 -31.61 -5.16
CA LYS A 245 7.98 -31.26 -5.96
C LYS A 245 7.55 -30.46 -7.19
N VAL A 246 8.25 -29.36 -7.46
CA VAL A 246 7.96 -28.42 -8.56
C VAL A 246 9.25 -28.19 -9.37
N GLY A 247 9.61 -29.14 -10.25
CA GLY A 247 10.70 -28.90 -11.21
C GLY A 247 11.46 -30.13 -11.67
N LEU A 248 12.23 -29.93 -12.75
CA LEU A 248 13.19 -30.89 -13.31
C LEU A 248 14.50 -30.89 -12.51
N LEU A 249 14.79 -32.06 -11.92
CA LEU A 249 16.09 -32.63 -11.56
C LEU A 249 17.08 -31.71 -10.82
N GLY A 250 17.32 -32.01 -9.53
CA GLY A 250 18.70 -32.01 -9.06
C GLY A 250 19.49 -33.05 -9.86
N GLU A 251 20.80 -32.88 -10.04
CA GLU A 251 21.65 -33.75 -10.88
C GLU A 251 21.53 -35.26 -10.54
N ASP A 252 21.00 -35.59 -9.37
CA ASP A 252 20.72 -36.95 -8.91
C ASP A 252 19.24 -37.31 -9.16
N ALA A 253 18.84 -37.32 -10.43
CA ALA A 253 17.53 -37.77 -10.86
C ALA A 253 17.31 -39.25 -10.50
N GLU A 254 16.65 -39.53 -9.37
CA GLU A 254 15.92 -40.78 -9.23
C GLU A 254 14.83 -40.83 -10.31
N SER A 255 15.07 -41.67 -11.33
CA SER A 255 14.19 -42.09 -12.43
C SER A 255 13.19 -41.06 -13.00
N LEU A 256 13.37 -40.70 -14.27
CA LEU A 256 12.31 -40.06 -15.06
C LEU A 256 11.16 -41.05 -15.29
N ILE A 257 9.92 -40.60 -15.08
CA ILE A 257 8.69 -41.37 -15.31
C ILE A 257 8.05 -40.86 -16.60
N ASP A 258 7.58 -41.77 -17.45
CA ASP A 258 6.80 -41.44 -18.65
C ASP A 258 5.36 -41.15 -18.25
N GLN A 259 4.88 -39.94 -18.55
CA GLN A 259 3.49 -39.51 -18.37
C GLN A 259 2.98 -39.02 -19.72
N ASP A 260 2.15 -39.82 -20.38
CA ASP A 260 1.55 -39.52 -21.69
C ASP A 260 2.58 -39.07 -22.76
N GLY A 261 3.77 -39.66 -22.78
CA GLY A 261 4.85 -39.33 -23.72
C GLY A 261 5.78 -38.19 -23.26
N LEU A 262 5.54 -37.60 -22.09
CA LEU A 262 6.41 -36.61 -21.45
C LEU A 262 7.20 -37.26 -20.31
N ARG A 263 8.53 -37.17 -20.36
CA ARG A 263 9.42 -37.62 -19.27
C ARG A 263 9.49 -36.57 -18.18
N VAL A 264 8.86 -36.86 -17.04
CA VAL A 264 8.82 -35.98 -15.86
C VAL A 264 9.57 -36.61 -14.68
N PRO A 265 10.21 -35.80 -13.82
CA PRO A 265 10.76 -36.29 -12.55
C PRO A 265 9.70 -36.92 -11.66
N ALA A 266 10.05 -37.99 -10.97
CA ALA A 266 9.19 -38.62 -9.97
C ALA A 266 8.75 -37.63 -8.88
N GLY A 267 7.44 -37.50 -8.68
CA GLY A 267 6.80 -36.57 -7.73
C GLY A 267 6.37 -35.22 -8.33
N SER A 268 6.63 -34.96 -9.62
CA SER A 268 6.19 -33.75 -10.33
C SER A 268 5.05 -33.99 -11.33
N GLU A 269 4.51 -35.21 -11.36
CA GLU A 269 3.48 -35.66 -12.31
C GLU A 269 2.18 -34.85 -12.18
N TRP A 270 1.90 -34.33 -10.99
CA TRP A 270 0.70 -33.53 -10.70
C TRP A 270 0.64 -32.22 -11.50
N LEU A 271 1.78 -31.73 -12.00
CA LEU A 271 1.84 -30.58 -12.90
C LEU A 271 1.11 -30.86 -14.22
N HIS A 272 1.09 -32.12 -14.66
CA HIS A 272 0.48 -32.54 -15.91
C HIS A 272 -0.85 -33.30 -15.66
N ASP A 273 -0.89 -34.20 -14.69
CA ASP A 273 -2.09 -34.97 -14.32
C ASP A 273 -3.01 -34.19 -13.36
N TYR A 274 -4.19 -33.82 -13.86
CA TYR A 274 -5.21 -33.11 -13.07
C TYR A 274 -5.80 -33.98 -11.95
N GLY A 275 -5.95 -35.28 -12.16
CA GLY A 275 -6.44 -36.21 -11.15
C GLY A 275 -5.47 -36.34 -9.98
N LEU A 276 -4.16 -36.33 -10.27
CA LEU A 276 -3.14 -36.30 -9.22
C LEU A 276 -3.10 -34.94 -8.50
N ALA A 277 -3.25 -33.82 -9.23
CA ALA A 277 -3.36 -32.50 -8.63
C ALA A 277 -4.56 -32.38 -7.66
N LEU A 278 -5.71 -33.00 -8.00
CA LEU A 278 -6.87 -33.07 -7.09
C LEU A 278 -6.53 -33.82 -5.80
N LYS A 279 -5.80 -34.94 -5.89
CA LYS A 279 -5.39 -35.74 -4.73
C LYS A 279 -4.38 -35.01 -3.84
N MET A 280 -3.44 -34.29 -4.44
CA MET A 280 -2.40 -33.54 -3.73
C MET A 280 -2.85 -32.15 -3.22
N GLY A 281 -4.14 -31.82 -3.37
CA GLY A 281 -4.69 -30.54 -2.91
C GLY A 281 -4.36 -29.33 -3.80
N MET A 282 -3.75 -29.55 -4.97
CA MET A 282 -3.35 -28.51 -5.93
C MET A 282 -4.38 -28.26 -7.05
N ALA A 283 -5.51 -28.94 -7.00
CA ALA A 283 -6.65 -28.67 -7.88
C ALA A 283 -7.97 -28.75 -7.12
N ILE A 284 -9.00 -28.06 -7.65
CA ILE A 284 -10.33 -27.98 -7.08
C ILE A 284 -11.36 -28.05 -8.20
N ASP A 285 -12.31 -28.97 -8.06
CA ASP A 285 -13.50 -29.01 -8.90
C ASP A 285 -14.61 -28.19 -8.25
N LEU A 286 -15.03 -27.12 -8.92
CA LEU A 286 -16.15 -26.28 -8.49
C LEU A 286 -17.40 -26.67 -9.30
N PRO A 287 -18.42 -27.31 -8.68
CA PRO A 287 -19.68 -27.60 -9.36
C PRO A 287 -20.38 -26.32 -9.82
N LEU A 288 -20.86 -26.31 -11.05
CA LEU A 288 -21.58 -25.18 -11.63
C LEU A 288 -23.06 -25.51 -11.76
N PRO A 289 -23.97 -24.61 -11.34
CA PRO A 289 -25.40 -24.81 -11.52
C PRO A 289 -25.83 -24.62 -12.99
N ALA A 290 -25.06 -23.88 -13.79
CA ALA A 290 -25.29 -23.67 -15.21
C ALA A 290 -23.98 -23.28 -15.93
N ARG A 291 -23.93 -23.46 -17.26
CA ARG A 291 -22.85 -22.91 -18.12
C ARG A 291 -23.07 -21.42 -18.38
N LYS A 292 -22.82 -20.60 -17.37
CA LYS A 292 -22.80 -19.13 -17.46
C LYS A 292 -21.39 -18.58 -17.17
N PRO A 293 -21.06 -17.38 -17.66
CA PRO A 293 -19.79 -16.73 -17.33
C PRO A 293 -19.58 -16.60 -15.82
N ILE A 294 -18.35 -16.82 -15.37
CA ILE A 294 -17.93 -16.54 -13.99
C ILE A 294 -17.53 -15.07 -13.92
N GLU A 295 -18.21 -14.31 -13.07
CA GLU A 295 -17.98 -12.87 -12.92
C GLU A 295 -16.72 -12.58 -12.12
N ARG A 296 -16.49 -13.36 -11.06
CA ARG A 296 -15.35 -13.26 -10.14
C ARG A 296 -14.97 -14.65 -9.64
N LEU A 297 -13.67 -14.89 -9.52
CA LEU A 297 -13.10 -16.12 -8.96
C LEU A 297 -11.99 -15.73 -7.99
N TYR A 298 -12.12 -16.16 -6.73
CA TYR A 298 -11.05 -16.06 -5.74
C TYR A 298 -10.62 -17.46 -5.33
N VAL A 299 -9.32 -17.67 -5.31
CA VAL A 299 -8.68 -18.87 -4.77
C VAL A 299 -7.70 -18.42 -3.70
N TYR A 300 -7.84 -18.95 -2.50
CA TYR A 300 -7.07 -18.51 -1.34
C TYR A 300 -6.93 -19.65 -0.32
N GLY A 301 -5.95 -19.52 0.56
CA GLY A 301 -5.77 -20.39 1.71
C GLY A 301 -4.86 -19.72 2.73
N VAL A 302 -5.03 -20.05 3.99
CA VAL A 302 -4.23 -19.53 5.11
C VAL A 302 -3.74 -20.71 5.92
N SER A 303 -2.49 -20.65 6.36
CA SER A 303 -1.94 -21.68 7.24
C SER A 303 -2.41 -21.48 8.67
N GLN A 304 -3.08 -22.48 9.23
CA GLN A 304 -3.54 -22.44 10.62
C GLN A 304 -2.62 -23.22 11.57
N SER A 305 -1.79 -24.13 11.05
CA SER A 305 -0.95 -24.98 11.90
C SER A 305 0.35 -24.31 12.36
N ARG A 306 0.72 -23.17 11.77
CA ARG A 306 2.00 -22.49 12.03
C ARG A 306 1.80 -21.41 13.09
N THR A 307 2.66 -21.40 14.10
CA THR A 307 2.75 -20.25 15.01
C THR A 307 3.35 -19.05 14.29
N PRO A 308 3.14 -17.81 14.79
CA PRO A 308 3.76 -16.62 14.18
C PRO A 308 5.28 -16.73 14.06
N ALA A 309 5.95 -17.29 15.08
CA ALA A 309 7.39 -17.52 15.06
C ALA A 309 7.81 -18.54 13.98
N GLN A 310 7.05 -19.62 13.80
CA GLN A 310 7.32 -20.60 12.74
C GLN A 310 7.07 -20.03 11.33
N ALA A 311 6.03 -19.21 11.17
CA ALA A 311 5.74 -18.54 9.91
C ALA A 311 6.85 -17.53 9.54
N ALA A 312 7.29 -16.71 10.50
CA ALA A 312 8.39 -15.77 10.31
C ALA A 312 9.70 -16.50 9.96
N ALA A 313 10.09 -17.52 10.73
CA ALA A 313 11.29 -18.31 10.45
C ALA A 313 11.23 -19.01 9.08
N GLY A 314 10.06 -19.50 8.69
CA GLY A 314 9.85 -20.10 7.36
C GLY A 314 9.96 -19.08 6.23
N LEU A 315 9.47 -17.86 6.42
CA LEU A 315 9.63 -16.76 5.47
C LEU A 315 11.09 -16.31 5.37
N GLU A 316 11.79 -16.15 6.50
CA GLU A 316 13.22 -15.82 6.51
C GLU A 316 14.05 -16.88 5.79
N ALA A 317 13.79 -18.17 6.03
CA ALA A 317 14.46 -19.26 5.34
C ALA A 317 14.21 -19.24 3.83
N LEU A 318 12.97 -18.95 3.41
CA LEU A 318 12.61 -18.83 1.99
C LEU A 318 13.29 -17.64 1.32
N LEU A 319 13.31 -16.47 1.97
CA LEU A 319 14.00 -15.28 1.48
C LEU A 319 15.52 -15.49 1.43
N ALA A 320 16.10 -16.15 2.43
CA ALA A 320 17.52 -16.52 2.45
C ALA A 320 17.88 -17.49 1.32
N SER A 321 17.01 -18.46 1.00
CA SER A 321 17.17 -19.35 -0.16
C SER A 321 17.22 -18.55 -1.48
N HIS A 322 16.29 -17.59 -1.64
CA HIS A 322 16.27 -16.72 -2.83
C HIS A 322 17.50 -15.80 -2.93
N ASP A 323 17.97 -15.24 -1.81
CA ASP A 323 19.21 -14.43 -1.77
C ASP A 323 20.46 -15.28 -2.05
N GLY A 324 20.53 -16.49 -1.47
CA GLY A 324 21.62 -17.44 -1.69
C GLY A 324 21.76 -17.85 -3.16
N ALA A 325 20.64 -17.93 -3.89
CA ALA A 325 20.62 -18.15 -5.33
C ALA A 325 20.88 -16.87 -6.17
N GLY A 326 21.03 -15.70 -5.53
CA GLY A 326 21.22 -14.41 -6.21
C GLY A 326 19.96 -13.89 -6.91
N ARG A 327 18.77 -14.33 -6.48
CA ARG A 327 17.49 -14.08 -7.16
C ARG A 327 16.65 -13.03 -6.47
N LEU A 328 17.05 -12.57 -5.29
CA LEU A 328 16.34 -11.57 -4.49
C LEU A 328 16.95 -10.19 -4.69
N ALA A 329 16.14 -9.17 -4.98
CA ALA A 329 16.58 -7.77 -5.08
C ALA A 329 15.42 -6.80 -4.91
N PHE A 330 15.72 -5.56 -4.49
CA PHE A 330 14.74 -4.46 -4.59
C PHE A 330 14.72 -3.89 -6.01
N VAL A 331 13.52 -3.54 -6.48
CA VAL A 331 13.31 -2.95 -7.81
C VAL A 331 13.03 -1.45 -7.65
N PRO A 332 13.93 -0.59 -8.15
CA PRO A 332 13.68 0.86 -8.15
C PRO A 332 12.40 1.22 -8.93
N PRO A 333 11.66 2.25 -8.51
CA PRO A 333 10.53 2.76 -9.27
C PRO A 333 10.95 3.20 -10.69
N GLY A 334 10.10 2.94 -11.68
CA GLY A 334 10.34 3.35 -13.07
C GLY A 334 11.22 2.41 -13.89
N VAL A 335 11.70 1.30 -13.31
CA VAL A 335 12.44 0.27 -14.04
C VAL A 335 11.57 -0.32 -15.18
N PRO A 336 12.04 -0.30 -16.45
CA PRO A 336 11.27 -0.83 -17.57
C PRO A 336 11.10 -2.34 -17.47
N THR A 337 9.85 -2.79 -17.59
CA THR A 337 9.48 -4.21 -17.58
C THR A 337 9.45 -4.85 -18.97
N ASN A 338 9.46 -4.02 -20.02
CA ASN A 338 9.46 -4.45 -21.43
C ASN A 338 10.60 -3.75 -22.18
N ASN A 339 11.11 -4.40 -23.23
CA ASN A 339 12.04 -3.77 -24.16
C ASN A 339 11.29 -2.70 -24.96
N THR A 340 11.88 -1.51 -25.06
CA THR A 340 11.35 -0.40 -25.85
C THR A 340 12.39 0.09 -26.85
N GLU A 341 12.00 0.95 -27.79
CA GLU A 341 12.97 1.62 -28.67
C GLU A 341 13.99 2.47 -27.90
N GLY A 342 13.63 2.96 -26.71
CA GLY A 342 14.50 3.72 -25.83
C GLY A 342 15.51 2.87 -25.04
N GLY A 343 15.37 1.55 -25.02
CA GLY A 343 16.29 0.66 -24.33
C GLY A 343 15.69 -0.68 -23.90
N PRO A 344 16.54 -1.65 -23.52
CA PRO A 344 16.09 -2.93 -23.00
C PRO A 344 15.45 -2.79 -21.62
N SER A 345 14.60 -3.77 -21.25
CA SER A 345 14.16 -3.96 -19.88
C SER A 345 15.32 -4.33 -18.94
N ASP A 346 15.14 -4.16 -17.64
CA ASP A 346 16.12 -4.59 -16.62
C ASP A 346 16.14 -6.13 -16.40
N TRP A 347 15.45 -6.88 -17.26
CA TRP A 347 15.48 -8.33 -17.22
C TRP A 347 16.85 -8.85 -17.65
N ASP A 348 17.48 -9.61 -16.76
CA ASP A 348 18.74 -10.30 -17.05
C ASP A 348 18.60 -11.77 -16.63
N ARG A 349 18.75 -12.67 -17.62
CA ARG A 349 18.74 -14.12 -17.40
C ARG A 349 19.87 -14.58 -16.49
N TRP A 350 21.02 -13.90 -16.56
CA TRP A 350 22.28 -14.31 -15.96
C TRP A 350 22.86 -13.22 -15.07
N ARG A 351 22.00 -12.60 -14.24
CA ARG A 351 22.42 -11.53 -13.35
C ARG A 351 23.57 -11.97 -12.48
N GLU A 352 24.64 -11.16 -12.48
CA GLU A 352 25.81 -11.41 -11.66
C GLU A 352 25.43 -11.24 -10.17
N PRO A 353 25.64 -12.26 -9.33
CA PRO A 353 25.37 -12.14 -7.90
C PRO A 353 26.36 -11.15 -7.27
N ALA A 354 25.82 -10.25 -6.45
CA ALA A 354 26.62 -9.33 -5.67
C ALA A 354 27.49 -10.11 -4.65
N PRO A 355 28.72 -9.64 -4.37
CA PRO A 355 29.55 -10.25 -3.35
C PRO A 355 28.91 -10.10 -1.96
N VAL A 356 29.23 -11.01 -1.05
CA VAL A 356 28.64 -11.06 0.30
C VAL A 356 29.58 -10.35 1.28
N PRO A 357 29.19 -9.20 1.87
CA PRO A 357 30.04 -8.52 2.84
C PRO A 357 30.14 -9.33 4.14
N LEU A 358 31.25 -9.13 4.87
CA LEU A 358 31.49 -9.80 6.15
C LEU A 358 30.42 -9.42 7.18
N GLN A 359 30.08 -8.13 7.25
CA GLN A 359 29.00 -7.61 8.07
C GLN A 359 27.89 -7.10 7.16
N PRO A 360 26.61 -7.39 7.44
CA PRO A 360 25.50 -6.74 6.76
C PRO A 360 25.63 -5.21 6.88
N PRO A 361 25.37 -4.46 5.81
CA PRO A 361 25.48 -3.00 5.88
C PRO A 361 24.46 -2.44 6.89
N ALA A 362 24.93 -1.51 7.72
CA ALA A 362 24.07 -0.76 8.63
C ALA A 362 23.30 0.30 7.84
N LEU A 363 22.07 -0.04 7.45
CA LEU A 363 21.19 0.86 6.70
C LEU A 363 20.30 1.69 7.63
N PRO A 364 19.97 2.94 7.27
CA PRO A 364 19.03 3.75 8.04
C PRO A 364 17.64 3.12 8.03
N ALA A 365 16.85 3.38 9.08
CA ALA A 365 15.49 2.82 9.19
C ALA A 365 14.54 3.24 8.05
N THR A 366 14.87 4.30 7.31
CA THR A 366 14.09 4.77 6.15
C THR A 366 14.49 4.12 4.82
N ALA A 367 15.51 3.25 4.81
CA ALA A 367 15.90 2.51 3.62
C ALA A 367 14.96 1.33 3.32
N ASN A 368 14.95 0.89 2.07
CA ASN A 368 14.06 -0.15 1.57
C ASN A 368 14.16 -1.47 2.35
N GLY A 369 15.39 -1.90 2.68
CA GLY A 369 15.65 -3.13 3.44
C GLY A 369 14.97 -3.13 4.81
N PRO A 370 15.34 -2.21 5.73
CA PRO A 370 14.73 -2.13 7.06
C PRO A 370 13.21 -1.93 7.08
N ILE A 371 12.66 -1.08 6.21
CA ILE A 371 11.20 -0.88 6.11
C ILE A 371 10.49 -2.20 5.76
N THR A 372 11.00 -2.90 4.75
CA THR A 372 10.39 -4.16 4.28
C THR A 372 10.54 -5.26 5.31
N ALA A 373 11.70 -5.35 5.97
CA ALA A 373 11.95 -6.33 7.02
C ALA A 373 11.00 -6.13 8.21
N SER A 374 10.81 -4.87 8.64
CA SER A 374 9.86 -4.53 9.70
C SER A 374 8.43 -4.86 9.31
N ALA A 375 8.02 -4.63 8.07
CA ALA A 375 6.66 -4.92 7.61
C ALA A 375 6.38 -6.43 7.52
N LEU A 376 7.38 -7.23 7.16
CA LEU A 376 7.27 -8.70 7.07
C LEU A 376 7.53 -9.42 8.40
N GLY A 377 7.98 -8.69 9.44
CA GLY A 377 8.40 -9.29 10.71
C GLY A 377 9.68 -10.13 10.59
N ALA A 378 10.55 -9.81 9.64
CA ALA A 378 11.81 -10.49 9.39
C ALA A 378 13.02 -9.71 9.94
N ALA A 379 14.14 -10.38 10.15
CA ALA A 379 15.39 -9.76 10.57
C ALA A 379 15.92 -8.77 9.51
N GLY A 380 16.13 -7.51 9.90
CA GLY A 380 16.62 -6.46 8.98
C GLY A 380 17.92 -6.83 8.25
N ALA A 381 18.83 -7.52 8.94
CA ALA A 381 20.10 -7.99 8.38
C ALA A 381 19.96 -8.88 7.14
N LEU A 382 18.84 -9.60 7.00
CA LEU A 382 18.56 -10.46 5.84
C LEU A 382 18.37 -9.64 4.56
N LEU A 383 17.71 -8.48 4.67
CA LEU A 383 17.37 -7.65 3.50
C LEU A 383 18.39 -6.54 3.26
N SER A 384 19.18 -6.14 4.26
CA SER A 384 20.15 -5.05 4.12
C SER A 384 21.25 -5.32 3.08
N GLY A 385 21.64 -6.59 2.89
CA GLY A 385 22.69 -6.98 1.95
C GLY A 385 22.22 -7.21 0.51
N LEU A 386 20.94 -6.92 0.21
CA LEU A 386 20.36 -7.11 -1.12
C LEU A 386 20.68 -5.93 -2.04
N PRO A 387 20.74 -6.15 -3.37
CA PRO A 387 20.84 -5.05 -4.33
C PRO A 387 19.69 -4.05 -4.13
N ASN A 388 20.04 -2.75 -4.10
CA ASN A 388 19.12 -1.62 -3.94
C ASN A 388 18.39 -1.55 -2.58
N ALA A 389 18.87 -2.27 -1.55
CA ALA A 389 18.31 -2.22 -0.21
C ALA A 389 18.52 -0.87 0.49
N GLU A 390 19.57 -0.15 0.10
CA GLU A 390 19.99 1.16 0.60
C GLU A 390 19.16 2.33 0.04
N LEU A 391 18.38 2.10 -1.01
CA LEU A 391 17.52 3.12 -1.59
C LEU A 391 16.48 3.58 -0.57
N ARG A 392 16.10 4.86 -0.65
CA ARG A 392 15.17 5.52 0.28
C ARG A 392 13.91 5.97 -0.46
N ASP A 393 13.27 5.04 -1.17
CA ASP A 393 12.14 5.34 -2.07
C ASP A 393 10.97 6.00 -1.32
N HIS A 394 10.70 5.53 -0.11
CA HIS A 394 9.66 6.09 0.77
C HIS A 394 9.92 7.54 1.15
N GLU A 395 11.17 7.90 1.37
CA GLU A 395 11.57 9.24 1.77
C GLU A 395 11.59 10.18 0.56
N ALA A 396 12.07 9.71 -0.58
CA ALA A 396 11.99 10.44 -1.83
C ALA A 396 10.53 10.75 -2.20
N ALA A 397 9.61 9.80 -2.02
CA ALA A 397 8.18 10.02 -2.23
C ALA A 397 7.59 11.03 -1.24
N ALA A 398 7.97 10.98 0.04
CA ALA A 398 7.53 11.96 1.05
C ALA A 398 8.04 13.38 0.70
N ALA A 399 9.30 13.51 0.29
CA ALA A 399 9.89 14.76 -0.14
C ALA A 399 9.19 15.33 -1.38
N MET A 400 8.86 14.49 -2.35
CA MET A 400 8.08 14.88 -3.54
C MET A 400 6.69 15.39 -3.15
N ASN A 401 5.97 14.68 -2.28
CA ASN A 401 4.67 15.12 -1.75
C ASN A 401 4.80 16.46 -1.01
N ALA A 402 5.88 16.67 -0.26
CA ALA A 402 6.12 17.92 0.45
C ALA A 402 6.38 19.09 -0.50
N ALA A 403 7.22 18.89 -1.52
CA ALA A 403 7.54 19.91 -2.52
C ALA A 403 6.33 20.32 -3.36
N LEU A 404 5.44 19.37 -3.68
CA LEU A 404 4.27 19.60 -4.52
C LEU A 404 3.05 20.10 -3.75
N TRP A 405 3.01 19.94 -2.42
CA TRP A 405 1.84 20.31 -1.62
C TRP A 405 1.34 21.73 -1.88
N PRO A 406 2.18 22.79 -1.83
CA PRO A 406 1.68 24.16 -1.92
C PRO A 406 0.98 24.44 -3.25
N ALA A 407 1.50 23.92 -4.36
CA ALA A 407 0.95 24.13 -5.70
C ALA A 407 -0.19 23.17 -6.08
N THR A 408 -0.52 22.19 -5.22
CA THR A 408 -1.53 21.16 -5.51
C THR A 408 -2.62 21.15 -4.46
N TRP A 409 -2.57 20.23 -3.50
CA TRP A 409 -3.56 20.08 -2.45
C TRP A 409 -3.62 21.29 -1.52
N GLY A 410 -2.49 21.91 -1.19
CA GLY A 410 -2.43 23.12 -0.37
C GLY A 410 -3.24 24.25 -0.99
N TYR A 411 -2.87 24.67 -2.21
CA TYR A 411 -3.62 25.66 -2.97
C TYR A 411 -5.12 25.31 -3.09
N PHE A 412 -5.44 24.05 -3.40
CA PHE A 412 -6.84 23.63 -3.52
C PHE A 412 -7.62 23.76 -2.21
N LEU A 413 -7.09 23.27 -1.09
CA LEU A 413 -7.76 23.29 0.21
C LEU A 413 -7.86 24.70 0.78
N GLU A 414 -6.82 25.53 0.65
CA GLU A 414 -6.84 26.94 1.06
C GLU A 414 -7.87 27.74 0.25
N THR A 415 -7.97 27.45 -1.05
CA THR A 415 -8.97 28.09 -1.92
C THR A 415 -10.39 27.70 -1.55
N LEU A 416 -10.61 26.48 -1.03
CA LEU A 416 -11.92 26.05 -0.52
C LEU A 416 -12.31 26.73 0.79
N ASP A 417 -11.32 27.06 1.64
CA ASP A 417 -11.56 27.73 2.91
C ASP A 417 -11.85 29.23 2.76
N ALA A 418 -11.40 29.87 1.67
CA ALA A 418 -11.46 31.30 1.38
C ALA A 418 -12.87 31.92 1.27
N GLY A 419 -13.68 31.82 2.33
CA GLY A 419 -14.96 32.51 2.51
C GLY A 419 -16.09 31.71 3.16
N GLN A 420 -15.83 30.51 3.74
CA GLN A 420 -16.91 29.64 4.25
C GLN A 420 -16.65 29.01 5.64
N ASP A 421 -15.50 29.26 6.29
CA ASP A 421 -15.09 28.63 7.58
C ASP A 421 -15.26 27.10 7.59
N ALA A 422 -15.14 26.46 6.41
CA ALA A 422 -15.47 25.05 6.23
C ALA A 422 -14.30 24.13 6.62
N LEU A 423 -13.06 24.62 6.55
CA LEU A 423 -11.83 23.86 6.83
C LEU A 423 -10.84 24.72 7.62
N SER A 424 -10.69 24.48 8.91
CA SER A 424 -9.71 25.24 9.71
C SER A 424 -8.27 25.05 9.18
N PRO A 425 -7.38 26.06 9.31
CA PRO A 425 -5.97 25.92 8.94
C PRO A 425 -5.27 24.72 9.60
N ARG A 426 -5.71 24.33 10.81
CA ARG A 426 -5.21 23.14 11.50
C ARG A 426 -5.58 21.85 10.77
N VAL A 427 -6.81 21.73 10.27
CA VAL A 427 -7.23 20.56 9.48
C VAL A 427 -6.42 20.46 8.20
N ILE A 428 -6.14 21.58 7.52
CA ILE A 428 -5.30 21.62 6.33
C ILE A 428 -3.87 21.14 6.65
N GLU A 429 -3.30 21.58 7.77
CA GLU A 429 -1.98 21.14 8.24
C GLU A 429 -1.97 19.65 8.62
N ASP A 430 -3.00 19.14 9.28
CA ASP A 430 -3.10 17.72 9.62
C ASP A 430 -3.24 16.86 8.35
N MET A 431 -4.02 17.32 7.36
CA MET A 431 -4.10 16.68 6.03
C MET A 431 -2.76 16.72 5.31
N ARG A 432 -2.01 17.83 5.39
CA ARG A 432 -0.65 17.94 4.83
C ARG A 432 0.27 16.90 5.42
N ARG A 433 0.29 16.76 6.75
CA ARG A 433 1.09 15.76 7.46
C ARG A 433 0.68 14.35 7.06
N PHE A 434 -0.61 14.08 7.00
CA PHE A 434 -1.11 12.77 6.56
C PHE A 434 -0.65 12.44 5.13
N HIS A 435 -0.79 13.38 4.20
CA HIS A 435 -0.38 13.24 2.80
C HIS A 435 1.14 12.98 2.67
N GLN A 436 1.96 13.73 3.39
CA GLN A 436 3.42 13.59 3.33
C GLN A 436 3.89 12.28 3.98
N ASN A 437 3.30 11.90 5.12
CA ASN A 437 3.76 10.77 5.91
C ASN A 437 3.22 9.42 5.42
N HIS A 438 1.98 9.35 4.94
CA HIS A 438 1.31 8.07 4.69
C HIS A 438 0.93 7.84 3.22
N LEU A 439 0.69 8.89 2.43
CA LEU A 439 0.29 8.69 1.04
C LEU A 439 1.51 8.34 0.17
N ARG A 440 1.49 7.18 -0.46
CA ARG A 440 2.53 6.73 -1.39
C ARG A 440 1.90 6.26 -2.69
N ALA A 441 1.98 7.09 -3.72
CA ALA A 441 1.37 6.80 -5.02
C ALA A 441 1.97 5.54 -5.69
N GLY A 442 3.26 5.25 -5.44
CA GLY A 442 3.95 4.06 -5.96
C GLY A 442 3.73 2.78 -5.16
N GLY A 443 2.92 2.79 -4.10
CA GLY A 443 2.76 1.69 -3.16
C GLY A 443 3.37 1.99 -1.79
N ALA A 444 2.82 1.37 -0.74
CA ALA A 444 3.18 1.64 0.65
C ALA A 444 4.43 0.88 1.14
N LEU A 445 5.01 0.02 0.30
CA LEU A 445 6.25 -0.72 0.59
C LEU A 445 7.06 -0.89 -0.71
N PRO A 446 8.40 -1.01 -0.61
CA PRO A 446 9.27 -1.25 -1.77
C PRO A 446 8.91 -2.55 -2.51
N THR A 447 9.13 -2.56 -3.83
CA THR A 447 8.92 -3.74 -4.67
C THR A 447 10.09 -4.72 -4.53
N LEU A 448 9.77 -5.98 -4.24
CA LEU A 448 10.74 -7.05 -4.09
C LEU A 448 10.69 -7.97 -5.31
N ARG A 449 11.81 -8.22 -5.95
CA ARG A 449 11.90 -9.18 -7.06
C ARG A 449 12.43 -10.51 -6.58
N VAL A 450 11.76 -11.59 -6.98
CA VAL A 450 12.26 -12.96 -6.87
C VAL A 450 12.41 -13.54 -8.28
N GLY A 451 13.66 -13.78 -8.68
CA GLY A 451 13.98 -14.25 -10.02
C GLY A 451 13.50 -13.26 -11.09
N PRO A 452 12.68 -13.70 -12.07
CA PRO A 452 12.14 -12.81 -13.08
C PRO A 452 10.90 -12.01 -12.63
N GLN A 453 10.32 -12.30 -11.46
CA GLN A 453 9.03 -11.74 -11.04
C GLN A 453 9.20 -10.61 -10.00
N PRO A 454 8.75 -9.37 -10.30
CA PRO A 454 8.61 -8.32 -9.30
C PRO A 454 7.29 -8.48 -8.52
N TYR A 455 7.36 -8.36 -7.20
CA TYR A 455 6.21 -8.39 -6.30
C TYR A 455 6.07 -7.05 -5.57
N GLY A 456 4.92 -6.40 -5.76
CA GLY A 456 4.51 -5.26 -4.94
C GLY A 456 3.95 -5.74 -3.60
N LEU A 457 4.45 -5.19 -2.50
CA LEU A 457 3.95 -5.47 -1.16
C LEU A 457 2.85 -4.47 -0.82
N LEU A 458 1.62 -4.96 -0.64
CA LEU A 458 0.46 -4.13 -0.36
C LEU A 458 -0.15 -4.49 1.00
N PRO A 459 0.09 -3.67 2.04
CA PRO A 459 -0.69 -3.73 3.26
C PRO A 459 -2.14 -3.41 2.92
N PHE A 460 -3.06 -4.29 3.32
CA PHE A 460 -4.49 -4.10 3.10
C PHE A 460 -5.25 -4.32 4.41
N ALA A 461 -5.97 -3.29 4.84
CA ALA A 461 -6.98 -3.38 5.89
C ALA A 461 -8.35 -3.30 5.22
N GLY A 462 -9.21 -4.30 5.44
CA GLY A 462 -10.54 -4.29 4.85
C GLY A 462 -11.40 -3.16 5.43
N PHE A 463 -12.00 -2.33 4.58
CA PHE A 463 -12.93 -1.26 4.98
C PHE A 463 -14.18 -1.76 5.74
N GLY A 464 -14.40 -3.08 5.86
CA GLY A 464 -15.56 -3.65 6.56
C GLY A 464 -15.49 -3.60 8.09
N HIS A 465 -14.29 -3.43 8.66
CA HIS A 465 -14.11 -3.24 10.10
C HIS A 465 -13.78 -1.78 10.38
N ALA A 466 -14.47 -1.19 11.34
CA ALA A 466 -14.06 0.08 11.89
C ALA A 466 -12.76 -0.18 12.66
N THR A 467 -11.61 0.01 12.00
CA THR A 467 -10.42 0.43 12.74
C THR A 467 -10.85 1.69 13.45
N ALA A 468 -11.01 1.63 14.77
CA ALA A 468 -11.24 2.85 15.54
C ALA A 468 -10.00 3.70 15.29
N PRO A 469 -10.11 4.82 14.54
CA PRO A 469 -8.96 5.69 14.34
C PRO A 469 -8.48 6.07 15.73
N ASP A 470 -7.17 5.99 15.93
CA ASP A 470 -6.59 6.42 17.20
C ASP A 470 -7.07 7.85 17.47
N ARG A 471 -7.47 8.13 18.71
CA ARG A 471 -8.05 9.44 19.08
C ARG A 471 -7.08 10.60 18.81
N HIS A 472 -5.80 10.28 18.62
CA HIS A 472 -4.73 11.21 18.25
C HIS A 472 -4.62 11.51 16.73
N HIS A 473 -5.39 10.83 15.86
CA HIS A 473 -5.32 10.99 14.40
C HIS A 473 -6.68 11.38 13.78
N GLN A 474 -7.21 12.55 14.15
CA GLN A 474 -8.49 13.05 13.61
C GLN A 474 -8.51 13.14 12.08
N ALA A 475 -7.39 13.49 11.44
CA ALA A 475 -7.30 13.53 9.98
C ALA A 475 -7.51 12.15 9.33
N GLU A 476 -7.00 11.07 9.92
CA GLU A 476 -7.21 9.71 9.41
C GLU A 476 -8.71 9.33 9.48
N ALA A 477 -9.37 9.65 10.58
CA ALA A 477 -10.81 9.43 10.76
C ALA A 477 -11.65 10.18 9.71
N GLN A 478 -11.29 11.44 9.44
CA GLN A 478 -11.96 12.27 8.44
C GLN A 478 -11.74 11.75 7.02
N VAL A 479 -10.50 11.37 6.68
CA VAL A 479 -10.15 10.79 5.38
C VAL A 479 -10.84 9.44 5.17
N ASP A 480 -10.92 8.58 6.18
CA ASP A 480 -11.67 7.32 6.10
C ASP A 480 -13.18 7.58 5.87
N GLY A 481 -13.78 8.47 6.65
CA GLY A 481 -15.18 8.87 6.48
C GLY A 481 -15.46 9.41 5.08
N LEU A 482 -14.56 10.23 4.53
CA LEU A 482 -14.62 10.73 3.16
C LEU A 482 -14.50 9.61 2.13
N THR A 483 -13.47 8.77 2.25
CA THR A 483 -13.18 7.66 1.31
C THR A 483 -14.36 6.70 1.25
N ARG A 484 -15.02 6.41 2.38
CA ARG A 484 -16.24 5.59 2.43
C ARG A 484 -17.43 6.21 1.69
N LYS A 485 -17.59 7.54 1.74
CA LYS A 485 -18.62 8.25 0.96
C LYS A 485 -18.34 8.22 -0.54
N MET A 486 -17.05 8.26 -0.94
CA MET A 486 -16.65 8.23 -2.34
C MET A 486 -16.66 6.82 -2.96
N LEU A 487 -16.47 5.78 -2.16
CA LEU A 487 -16.37 4.40 -2.62
C LEU A 487 -17.52 3.97 -3.57
N PRO A 488 -18.81 4.27 -3.30
CA PRO A 488 -19.90 3.93 -4.23
C PRO A 488 -19.73 4.54 -5.63
N ASN A 489 -19.22 5.77 -5.72
CA ASN A 489 -18.99 6.44 -6.99
C ASN A 489 -17.84 5.76 -7.77
N TRP A 490 -16.75 5.40 -7.08
CA TRP A 490 -15.67 4.63 -7.70
C TRP A 490 -16.14 3.25 -8.17
N LEU A 491 -16.99 2.59 -7.37
CA LEU A 491 -17.59 1.31 -7.75
C LEU A 491 -18.55 1.45 -8.94
N ALA A 492 -19.29 2.55 -9.07
CA ALA A 492 -20.14 2.82 -10.22
C ALA A 492 -19.33 2.93 -11.53
N GLY A 493 -18.17 3.57 -11.46
CA GLY A 493 -17.22 3.69 -12.58
C GLY A 493 -16.60 2.36 -13.04
N LEU A 494 -16.71 1.27 -12.26
CA LEU A 494 -16.21 -0.05 -12.67
C LEU A 494 -16.90 -0.59 -13.93
N SER A 495 -18.10 -0.09 -14.26
CA SER A 495 -18.82 -0.46 -15.48
C SER A 495 -18.19 0.14 -16.74
N ASP A 496 -17.50 1.27 -16.62
CA ASP A 496 -16.83 1.96 -17.73
C ASP A 496 -15.40 1.43 -17.99
N VAL A 497 -14.85 0.67 -17.04
CA VAL A 497 -13.51 0.06 -17.20
C VAL A 497 -13.57 -0.95 -18.36
N PRO A 498 -12.76 -0.78 -19.42
CA PRO A 498 -12.74 -1.70 -20.54
C PRO A 498 -12.37 -3.12 -20.08
N ARG A 499 -13.16 -4.13 -20.47
CA ARG A 499 -12.92 -5.55 -20.13
C ARG A 499 -12.85 -6.38 -21.40
N LEU A 500 -12.00 -7.40 -21.39
CA LEU A 500 -12.02 -8.44 -22.41
C LEU A 500 -13.20 -9.38 -22.15
N THR A 501 -14.11 -9.44 -23.11
CA THR A 501 -15.24 -10.36 -23.21
C THR A 501 -15.07 -11.21 -24.47
N GLY A 502 -15.83 -12.29 -24.60
CA GLY A 502 -15.78 -13.15 -25.79
C GLY A 502 -16.05 -12.43 -27.12
N ASP A 503 -16.75 -11.28 -27.04
CA ASP A 503 -17.14 -10.46 -28.20
C ASP A 503 -16.31 -9.17 -28.33
N SER A 504 -15.19 -9.05 -27.63
CA SER A 504 -14.35 -7.84 -27.68
C SER A 504 -13.74 -7.60 -29.05
N ASP A 505 -13.93 -6.39 -29.57
CA ASP A 505 -13.36 -5.95 -30.84
C ASP A 505 -11.89 -5.49 -30.70
N ALA A 506 -11.22 -5.33 -31.85
CA ALA A 506 -9.84 -4.85 -31.90
C ALA A 506 -9.66 -3.48 -31.25
N ALA A 507 -10.67 -2.60 -31.33
CA ALA A 507 -10.64 -1.28 -30.72
C ALA A 507 -10.63 -1.36 -29.18
N THR A 508 -11.42 -2.26 -28.58
CA THR A 508 -11.42 -2.51 -27.13
C THR A 508 -10.08 -3.08 -26.68
N ILE A 509 -9.52 -4.00 -27.46
CA ILE A 509 -8.19 -4.57 -27.20
C ILE A 509 -7.11 -3.49 -27.23
N LEU A 510 -7.09 -2.66 -28.28
CA LEU A 510 -6.15 -1.54 -28.41
C LEU A 510 -6.33 -0.50 -27.30
N ARG A 511 -7.58 -0.23 -26.89
CA ARG A 511 -7.86 0.65 -25.76
C ARG A 511 -7.28 0.09 -24.46
N ILE A 512 -7.48 -1.20 -24.19
CA ILE A 512 -6.91 -1.86 -23.01
C ILE A 512 -5.37 -1.81 -23.04
N PHE A 513 -4.74 -2.14 -24.17
CA PHE A 513 -3.29 -2.09 -24.31
C PHE A 513 -2.72 -0.66 -24.33
N GLY A 514 -3.52 0.33 -24.69
CA GLY A 514 -3.16 1.74 -24.63
C GLY A 514 -3.23 2.34 -23.23
N HIS A 515 -3.73 1.61 -22.23
CA HIS A 515 -3.71 2.06 -20.84
C HIS A 515 -2.33 1.77 -20.23
N ALA A 516 -1.73 2.80 -19.64
CA ALA A 516 -0.53 2.68 -18.84
C ALA A 516 -0.87 2.85 -17.35
N PRO A 517 -0.13 2.19 -16.44
CA PRO A 517 -0.32 2.36 -15.00
C PRO A 517 0.07 3.76 -14.51
N GLN A 518 0.73 4.55 -15.36
CA GLN A 518 1.13 5.92 -15.09
C GLN A 518 0.68 6.83 -16.22
N SER A 519 0.36 8.09 -15.90
CA SER A 519 0.07 9.09 -16.91
C SER A 519 1.34 9.42 -17.71
N TRP A 520 1.25 9.43 -19.04
CA TRP A 520 2.37 9.78 -19.92
C TRP A 520 2.43 11.26 -20.29
N GLY A 521 1.37 12.02 -20.00
CA GLY A 521 1.35 13.44 -20.30
C GLY A 521 0.24 14.17 -19.59
N VAL A 522 0.48 15.44 -19.32
CA VAL A 522 -0.53 16.32 -18.73
C VAL A 522 -1.37 16.93 -19.84
N ARG A 523 -2.68 16.89 -19.68
CA ARG A 523 -3.61 17.66 -20.49
C ARG A 523 -4.30 18.68 -19.61
N ALA A 524 -4.32 19.93 -20.06
CA ALA A 524 -5.05 20.99 -19.41
C ALA A 524 -6.42 21.16 -20.08
N ARG A 525 -7.48 21.26 -19.28
CA ARG A 525 -8.83 21.59 -19.73
C ARG A 525 -9.40 22.69 -18.84
N LYS A 526 -10.37 23.45 -19.36
CA LYS A 526 -11.11 24.42 -18.54
C LYS A 526 -12.10 23.67 -17.66
N CYS A 527 -12.12 24.01 -16.37
CA CYS A 527 -12.99 23.34 -15.40
C CYS A 527 -14.47 23.66 -15.63
N LEU A 528 -14.80 24.85 -16.15
CA LEU A 528 -16.16 25.23 -16.52
C LEU A 528 -16.27 25.37 -18.05
N SER A 529 -17.24 24.66 -18.64
CA SER A 529 -17.57 24.76 -20.06
C SER A 529 -18.25 26.09 -20.37
N SER A 530 -18.06 26.60 -21.59
CA SER A 530 -18.76 27.79 -22.08
C SER A 530 -20.28 27.63 -22.00
N ASP A 531 -20.78 26.43 -22.28
CA ASP A 531 -22.20 26.10 -22.22
C ASP A 531 -22.73 26.19 -20.78
N PHE A 532 -21.96 25.71 -19.80
CA PHE A 532 -22.34 25.79 -18.40
C PHE A 532 -22.33 27.24 -17.88
N LEU A 533 -21.30 28.02 -18.22
CA LEU A 533 -21.25 29.44 -17.91
C LEU A 533 -22.44 30.20 -18.53
N SER A 534 -22.78 29.90 -19.80
CA SER A 534 -23.93 30.52 -20.47
C SER A 534 -25.29 30.18 -19.83
N LYS A 535 -25.44 28.96 -19.30
CA LYS A 535 -26.64 28.53 -18.56
C LYS A 535 -26.77 29.24 -17.22
N ILE A 536 -25.66 29.44 -16.51
CA ILE A 536 -25.64 30.22 -15.27
C ILE A 536 -26.03 31.67 -15.56
N GLU A 537 -25.41 32.30 -16.57
CA GLU A 537 -25.72 33.68 -16.99
C GLU A 537 -27.20 33.85 -17.36
N ALA A 538 -27.77 32.90 -18.09
CA ALA A 538 -29.18 32.91 -18.47
C ALA A 538 -30.13 32.79 -17.26
N THR A 539 -29.70 32.14 -16.18
CA THR A 539 -30.53 31.85 -15.01
C THR A 539 -30.42 32.93 -13.93
N THR A 540 -29.24 33.54 -13.74
CA THR A 540 -28.98 34.51 -12.66
C THR A 540 -29.21 35.97 -13.06
N LYS A 541 -29.37 36.28 -14.36
CA LYS A 541 -29.53 37.64 -14.90
C LYS A 541 -28.43 38.65 -14.49
N GLN A 542 -27.30 38.18 -13.95
CA GLN A 542 -26.14 39.03 -13.68
C GLN A 542 -25.29 39.16 -14.96
N ALA A 543 -25.00 40.41 -15.36
CA ALA A 543 -24.15 40.67 -16.50
C ALA A 543 -22.68 40.38 -16.15
N LYS A 544 -22.05 39.50 -16.94
CA LYS A 544 -20.63 39.10 -16.91
C LYS A 544 -20.11 38.66 -15.52
N PRO A 545 -20.19 37.35 -15.19
CA PRO A 545 -19.49 36.75 -14.05
C PRO A 545 -17.98 36.59 -14.29
N ALA A 546 -17.41 37.16 -15.35
CA ALA A 546 -15.99 36.99 -15.68
C ALA A 546 -15.04 37.41 -14.54
N ALA A 547 -15.49 38.30 -13.64
CA ALA A 547 -14.70 38.78 -12.52
C ALA A 547 -14.68 37.83 -11.30
N ASP A 548 -15.58 36.83 -11.21
CA ASP A 548 -15.66 35.93 -10.04
C ASP A 548 -15.92 34.47 -10.46
N VAL A 549 -15.30 34.06 -11.57
CA VAL A 549 -15.30 32.67 -12.03
C VAL A 549 -14.69 31.75 -10.96
N GLU A 550 -13.71 32.28 -10.22
CA GLU A 550 -13.04 31.60 -9.10
C GLU A 550 -13.99 31.40 -7.91
N GLY A 551 -14.75 32.41 -7.48
CA GLY A 551 -15.77 32.25 -6.44
C GLY A 551 -16.91 31.30 -6.82
N LEU A 552 -17.26 31.24 -8.11
CA LEU A 552 -18.28 30.31 -8.63
C LEU A 552 -17.74 28.87 -8.69
N LEU A 553 -16.48 28.68 -9.09
CA LEU A 553 -15.75 27.42 -8.98
C LEU A 553 -15.68 26.95 -7.53
N ASN A 554 -15.32 27.84 -6.61
CA ASN A 554 -15.20 27.51 -5.18
C ASN A 554 -16.54 27.07 -4.61
N ARG A 555 -17.65 27.78 -4.90
CA ARG A 555 -18.98 27.31 -4.48
C ARG A 555 -19.37 25.97 -5.08
N LEU A 556 -19.13 25.76 -6.38
CA LEU A 556 -19.47 24.49 -7.04
C LEU A 556 -18.66 23.32 -6.47
N ILE A 557 -17.38 23.54 -6.21
CA ILE A 557 -16.51 22.54 -5.61
C ILE A 557 -16.99 22.29 -4.18
N THR A 558 -17.22 23.31 -3.35
CA THR A 558 -17.71 23.18 -1.97
C THR A 558 -19.08 22.50 -1.89
N GLU A 559 -20.04 22.86 -2.74
CA GLU A 559 -21.36 22.20 -2.81
C GLU A 559 -21.26 20.75 -3.29
N SER A 560 -20.36 20.45 -4.25
CA SER A 560 -20.11 19.09 -4.71
C SER A 560 -19.37 18.22 -3.67
N LEU A 561 -18.51 18.82 -2.84
CA LEU A 561 -17.76 18.15 -1.77
C LEU A 561 -18.60 18.00 -0.49
N GLY A 562 -19.51 18.93 -0.19
CA GLY A 562 -20.46 18.79 0.92
C GLY A 562 -21.41 17.60 0.75
N GLY A 563 -21.69 17.21 -0.50
CA GLY A 563 -22.55 16.07 -0.83
C GLY A 563 -21.85 14.84 -1.43
N PHE A 564 -20.65 14.96 -2.00
CA PHE A 564 -20.00 13.95 -2.87
C PHE A 564 -20.95 13.25 -3.87
N GLY A 565 -22.06 13.90 -4.21
CA GLY A 565 -22.80 13.60 -5.41
C GLY A 565 -22.03 14.27 -6.54
N LEU A 566 -21.54 13.48 -7.50
CA LEU A 566 -21.32 13.95 -8.87
C LEU A 566 -22.67 14.36 -9.50
N SER A 567 -23.44 15.22 -8.82
CA SER A 567 -24.77 15.68 -9.21
C SER A 567 -24.70 16.74 -10.30
N TYR A 568 -23.51 17.26 -10.59
CA TYR A 568 -23.25 17.98 -11.82
C TYR A 568 -22.89 16.96 -12.90
N GLY A 569 -23.91 16.48 -13.62
CA GLY A 569 -23.78 15.50 -14.70
C GLY A 569 -22.81 15.92 -15.82
N ALA A 570 -22.60 15.00 -16.77
CA ALA A 570 -21.77 15.22 -17.95
C ALA A 570 -22.08 16.58 -18.63
N GLY A 571 -21.09 17.48 -18.70
CA GLY A 571 -21.21 18.78 -19.38
C GLY A 571 -20.66 20.01 -18.62
N THR A 572 -20.27 19.88 -17.36
CA THR A 572 -19.60 20.97 -16.60
C THR A 572 -18.18 21.22 -17.06
N LEU A 573 -17.44 20.17 -17.37
CA LEU A 573 -16.07 20.27 -17.88
C LEU A 573 -16.07 20.60 -19.38
N ASP A 574 -15.18 21.49 -19.80
CA ASP A 574 -14.98 21.79 -21.22
C ASP A 574 -14.49 20.53 -21.94
N LYS A 575 -15.14 20.16 -23.05
CA LYS A 575 -14.80 18.98 -23.86
C LYS A 575 -13.40 19.08 -24.45
N ASP A 576 -12.93 20.30 -24.68
CA ASP A 576 -11.64 20.55 -25.32
C ASP A 576 -10.53 20.56 -24.26
N SER A 577 -9.47 19.80 -24.53
CA SER A 577 -8.26 19.76 -23.72
C SER A 577 -7.06 19.98 -24.60
N ARG A 578 -6.03 20.65 -24.07
CA ARG A 578 -4.76 20.87 -24.76
C ARG A 578 -3.63 20.10 -24.06
N PRO A 579 -2.70 19.46 -24.78
CA PRO A 579 -1.53 18.87 -24.17
C PRO A 579 -0.65 19.97 -23.58
N VAL A 580 -0.05 19.69 -22.42
CA VAL A 580 1.06 20.47 -21.87
C VAL A 580 2.33 19.85 -22.45
N ALA A 581 3.05 20.60 -23.28
CA ALA A 581 4.25 20.14 -23.98
C ALA A 581 5.50 20.14 -23.06
N LEU A 582 5.35 19.62 -21.85
CA LEU A 582 6.43 19.43 -20.88
C LEU A 582 6.32 18.01 -20.30
N PRO A 583 7.43 17.27 -20.14
CA PRO A 583 7.44 16.02 -19.39
C PRO A 583 7.10 16.28 -17.91
N TYR A 584 6.69 15.23 -17.18
CA TYR A 584 6.43 15.33 -15.75
C TYR A 584 7.65 15.76 -14.94
N ALA A 585 8.81 15.19 -15.26
CA ALA A 585 10.10 15.47 -14.64
C ALA A 585 11.20 15.52 -15.72
N ASP A 586 12.26 16.28 -15.46
CA ASP A 586 13.50 16.32 -16.24
C ASP A 586 14.66 15.94 -15.31
N PRO A 587 15.00 14.65 -15.19
CA PRO A 587 15.97 14.18 -14.20
C PRO A 587 17.37 14.77 -14.40
N ALA A 588 17.68 15.29 -15.59
CA ALA A 588 18.97 15.93 -15.87
C ALA A 588 19.05 17.37 -15.33
N ARG A 589 17.92 18.06 -15.16
CA ARG A 589 17.89 19.49 -14.77
C ARG A 589 17.16 19.77 -13.47
N ASP A 590 16.27 18.88 -13.02
CA ASP A 590 15.43 19.10 -11.85
C ASP A 590 16.27 19.34 -10.57
N GLY A 591 17.36 18.59 -10.37
CA GLY A 591 18.25 18.77 -9.21
C GLY A 591 18.91 20.15 -9.17
N ASP A 592 19.57 20.55 -10.26
CA ASP A 592 20.22 21.86 -10.38
C ASP A 592 19.21 23.02 -10.30
N PHE A 593 17.99 22.81 -10.83
CA PHE A 593 16.92 23.79 -10.77
C PHE A 593 16.48 24.03 -9.33
N LEU A 594 16.26 22.96 -8.55
CA LEU A 594 15.90 23.06 -7.13
C LEU A 594 17.01 23.74 -6.31
N ALA A 595 18.27 23.36 -6.53
CA ALA A 595 19.40 23.99 -5.83
C ALA A 595 19.43 25.51 -6.06
N LYS A 596 19.31 25.95 -7.32
CA LYS A 596 19.25 27.38 -7.65
C LYS A 596 18.06 28.11 -7.04
N LEU A 597 16.90 27.45 -6.96
CA LEU A 597 15.70 28.01 -6.35
C LEU A 597 15.89 28.21 -4.84
N LEU A 598 16.49 27.23 -4.15
CA LEU A 598 16.81 27.30 -2.72
C LEU A 598 17.87 28.36 -2.41
N ASP A 599 18.86 28.54 -3.29
CA ASP A 599 19.89 29.58 -3.17
C ASP A 599 19.35 31.00 -3.46
N GLY A 600 18.06 31.14 -3.76
CA GLY A 600 17.42 32.43 -4.07
C GLY A 600 17.74 32.98 -5.47
N GLY A 601 18.37 32.17 -6.33
CA GLY A 601 18.67 32.51 -7.71
C GLY A 601 17.46 32.36 -8.66
N THR A 602 17.62 32.78 -9.91
CA THR A 602 16.64 32.50 -10.98
C THR A 602 17.01 31.19 -11.66
N PRO A 603 16.22 30.10 -11.50
CA PRO A 603 16.62 28.76 -11.90
C PRO A 603 16.59 28.51 -13.43
N GLY A 604 16.10 29.47 -14.22
CA GLY A 604 16.12 29.44 -15.69
C GLY A 604 14.81 28.98 -16.33
N ALA A 605 14.88 28.56 -17.60
CA ALA A 605 13.70 28.13 -18.36
C ALA A 605 13.21 26.73 -17.94
N LEU A 606 11.88 26.62 -17.77
CA LEU A 606 11.20 25.39 -17.35
C LEU A 606 11.39 24.26 -18.37
N SER A 607 11.77 23.09 -17.86
CA SER A 607 11.89 21.82 -18.59
C SER A 607 10.72 20.90 -18.40
N SER A 608 10.11 20.96 -17.22
CA SER A 608 9.25 19.92 -16.70
C SER A 608 8.07 20.54 -15.95
N VAL A 609 7.00 19.76 -15.83
CA VAL A 609 5.83 20.12 -15.02
C VAL A 609 6.21 20.23 -13.55
N PHE A 610 7.11 19.36 -13.07
CA PHE A 610 7.65 19.42 -11.71
C PHE A 610 8.28 20.79 -11.39
N GLN A 611 9.19 21.27 -12.23
CA GLN A 611 9.81 22.59 -12.04
C GLN A 611 8.78 23.73 -12.03
N ALA A 612 7.76 23.64 -12.88
CA ALA A 612 6.70 24.64 -12.92
C ALA A 612 5.90 24.66 -11.61
N LEU A 613 5.49 23.48 -11.12
CA LEU A 613 4.71 23.35 -9.88
C LEU A 613 5.53 23.78 -8.66
N VAL A 614 6.78 23.35 -8.54
CA VAL A 614 7.63 23.77 -7.41
C VAL A 614 7.89 25.28 -7.45
N SER A 615 8.08 25.88 -8.62
CA SER A 615 8.26 27.35 -8.73
C SER A 615 7.01 28.11 -8.28
N LEU A 616 5.82 27.64 -8.66
CA LEU A 616 4.55 28.21 -8.22
C LEU A 616 4.38 28.06 -6.71
N GLY A 617 4.63 26.87 -6.18
CA GLY A 617 4.54 26.59 -4.75
C GLY A 617 5.53 27.41 -3.93
N TRP A 618 6.77 27.55 -4.40
CA TRP A 618 7.79 28.38 -3.76
C TRP A 618 7.41 29.86 -3.72
N ALA A 619 6.90 30.39 -4.83
CA ALA A 619 6.43 31.78 -4.89
C ALA A 619 5.26 32.02 -3.92
N GLN A 620 4.31 31.08 -3.84
CA GLN A 620 3.19 31.15 -2.91
C GLN A 620 3.66 31.11 -1.46
N VAL A 621 4.48 30.13 -1.09
CA VAL A 621 5.02 29.99 0.28
C VAL A 621 5.82 31.23 0.69
N LYS A 622 6.64 31.77 -0.22
CA LYS A 622 7.41 33.00 0.04
C LYS A 622 6.51 34.22 0.24
N ALA A 623 5.42 34.32 -0.52
CA ALA A 623 4.45 35.40 -0.36
C ALA A 623 3.71 35.29 0.99
N THR A 624 3.34 34.08 1.42
CA THR A 624 2.64 33.85 2.70
C THR A 624 3.55 33.92 3.92
N ALA A 625 4.84 33.61 3.77
CA ALA A 625 5.81 33.58 4.88
C ALA A 625 6.25 34.96 5.36
N THR A 626 5.88 36.05 4.66
CA THR A 626 6.21 37.42 5.10
C THR A 626 5.15 37.89 6.11
N PRO A 627 5.46 38.01 7.42
CA PRO A 627 4.46 38.39 8.40
C PRO A 627 3.97 39.81 8.12
N GLY A 628 2.66 40.04 8.24
CA GLY A 628 2.12 41.39 8.15
C GLY A 628 2.71 42.31 9.23
N PRO A 629 2.71 43.65 9.04
CA PRO A 629 3.35 44.60 9.95
C PRO A 629 2.78 44.59 11.38
N ARG A 630 1.64 43.94 11.60
CA ARG A 630 0.98 43.79 12.90
C ARG A 630 1.12 42.40 13.51
N PHE A 631 1.85 41.48 12.89
CA PHE A 631 1.98 40.10 13.37
C PHE A 631 2.51 40.02 14.80
N ALA A 632 3.61 40.74 15.09
CA ALA A 632 4.17 40.76 16.45
C ALA A 632 3.17 41.29 17.49
N GLN A 633 2.45 42.36 17.16
CA GLN A 633 1.40 42.93 18.01
C GLN A 633 0.22 41.97 18.18
N ALA A 634 -0.15 41.21 17.15
CA ALA A 634 -1.24 40.24 17.22
C ALA A 634 -0.86 39.05 18.13
N VAL A 635 0.37 38.54 18.01
CA VAL A 635 0.86 37.44 18.87
C VAL A 635 0.96 37.89 20.33
N GLU A 636 1.50 39.08 20.60
CA GLU A 636 1.64 39.63 21.96
C GLU A 636 0.28 39.90 22.65
N VAL A 637 -0.77 40.19 21.89
CA VAL A 637 -2.12 40.47 22.43
C VAL A 637 -2.96 39.19 22.57
N THR A 638 -2.53 38.08 21.97
CA THR A 638 -3.23 36.80 22.05
C THR A 638 -3.01 36.17 23.43
N GLN A 639 -4.08 36.06 24.24
CA GLN A 639 -4.01 35.54 25.61
C GLN A 639 -3.71 34.03 25.71
N THR A 640 -3.60 33.35 24.57
CA THR A 640 -3.35 31.91 24.45
C THR A 640 -1.90 31.53 24.78
N PHE A 641 -0.94 32.45 24.61
CA PHE A 641 0.48 32.19 24.81
C PHE A 641 1.05 33.01 25.97
N ASP A 642 1.98 32.43 26.73
CA ASP A 642 2.76 33.20 27.69
C ASP A 642 3.74 34.16 26.98
N ALA A 643 4.33 35.08 27.73
CA ALA A 643 5.23 36.09 27.16
C ALA A 643 6.49 35.49 26.52
N ALA A 644 7.01 34.37 27.04
CA ALA A 644 8.21 33.72 26.52
C ALA A 644 7.89 32.95 25.22
N GLN A 645 6.73 32.31 25.15
CA GLN A 645 6.19 31.65 23.97
C GLN A 645 5.91 32.67 22.86
N SER A 646 5.24 33.77 23.19
CA SER A 646 4.97 34.87 22.25
C SER A 646 6.25 35.43 21.65
N GLN A 647 7.26 35.67 22.48
CA GLN A 647 8.56 36.18 22.04
C GLN A 647 9.31 35.17 21.16
N ARG A 648 9.19 33.87 21.47
CA ARG A 648 9.76 32.78 20.66
C ARG A 648 9.09 32.67 19.29
N ILE A 649 7.76 32.78 19.23
CA ILE A 649 6.96 32.80 18.00
C ILE A 649 7.35 34.01 17.12
N VAL A 650 7.42 35.20 17.72
CA VAL A 650 7.80 36.43 17.01
C VAL A 650 9.22 36.35 16.48
N THR A 651 10.17 35.83 17.26
CA THR A 651 11.56 35.64 16.82
C THR A 651 11.65 34.68 15.63
N LEU A 652 10.95 33.54 15.69
CA LEU A 652 10.92 32.55 14.61
C LEU A 652 10.27 33.07 13.33
N ALA A 653 9.27 33.95 13.45
CA ALA A 653 8.61 34.57 12.30
C ALA A 653 9.42 35.74 11.69
N GLN A 654 10.30 36.38 12.46
CA GLN A 654 11.11 37.52 12.03
C GLN A 654 12.51 37.12 11.54
N THR A 655 12.87 35.84 11.60
CA THR A 655 14.19 35.38 11.13
C THR A 655 14.17 35.16 9.62
N ASP A 656 15.09 35.79 8.88
CA ASP A 656 15.22 35.64 7.41
C ASP A 656 15.62 34.21 6.98
N ARG A 657 16.12 33.39 7.92
CA ARG A 657 16.42 31.97 7.72
C ARG A 657 15.34 31.12 8.37
N LEU A 658 14.79 30.18 7.60
CA LEU A 658 13.90 29.13 8.10
C LEU A 658 14.62 28.33 9.20
N ALA A 659 14.02 28.27 10.38
CA ALA A 659 14.49 27.41 11.46
C ALA A 659 14.22 25.92 11.18
N PRO A 660 14.80 24.98 11.96
CA PRO A 660 14.45 23.57 11.86
C PRO A 660 12.94 23.35 12.06
N VAL A 661 12.34 22.40 11.32
CA VAL A 661 10.90 22.09 11.35
C VAL A 661 10.43 21.72 12.76
N GLU A 662 11.31 21.12 13.55
CA GLU A 662 11.11 20.72 14.94
C GLU A 662 10.80 21.90 15.85
N GLU A 663 11.37 23.09 15.58
CA GLU A 663 11.10 24.30 16.37
C GLU A 663 9.71 24.86 16.07
N TYR A 664 9.30 24.86 14.80
CA TYR A 664 7.93 25.21 14.42
C TYR A 664 6.91 24.19 14.96
N ARG A 665 7.27 22.90 15.00
CA ARG A 665 6.43 21.83 15.55
C ARG A 665 6.19 22.00 17.04
N ALA A 666 7.24 22.31 17.81
CA ALA A 666 7.11 22.55 19.25
C ALA A 666 6.12 23.68 19.55
N ILE A 667 6.01 24.69 18.68
CA ILE A 667 5.04 25.78 18.82
C ILE A 667 3.63 25.32 18.45
N LEU A 668 3.46 24.58 17.35
CA LEU A 668 2.15 24.07 16.94
C LEU A 668 1.53 23.09 17.94
N ASP A 669 2.36 22.36 18.68
CA ASP A 669 1.92 21.44 19.75
C ASP A 669 1.55 22.19 21.05
N MET A 670 1.86 23.49 21.16
CA MET A 670 1.51 24.35 22.31
C MET A 670 0.18 25.10 22.13
N VAL A 671 -0.39 25.13 20.92
CA VAL A 671 -1.67 25.80 20.64
C VAL A 671 -2.82 24.86 21.04
N PRO A 672 -3.75 25.28 21.94
CA PRO A 672 -4.92 24.48 22.29
C PRO A 672 -5.85 24.23 21.08
N ASP A 673 -6.57 23.10 21.11
CA ASP A 673 -7.37 22.56 19.99
C ASP A 673 -8.66 23.34 19.63
N ASP A 674 -8.96 24.45 20.33
CA ASP A 674 -10.25 25.18 20.23
C ASP A 674 -10.37 26.10 19.00
#